data_AF-A0A7R7WEV9-F1
#
_entry.id   AF-A0A7R7WEV9-F1
#
_cell.length_a   1.000
_cell.length_b   1.000
_cell.length_c   1.000
_cell.angle_alpha   90.00
_cell.angle_beta   90.00
_cell.angle_gamma   90.00
#
_symmetry.space_group_name_H-M   'P 1'
#
loop_
_entity.id
_entity.type
_entity.pdbx_description
1 polymer ?
#
loop_
_entity_poly.entity_id
_entity_poly.type
_entity_poly.pdbx_seq_one_letter_code
_entity_poly.pdbx_strand_id
1 'polypeptide(L)'
;MTASIQLPGRDMIDLNKTIVVVGYSELGPWGSARTRWDMERAGDLSPEGYVEMAWIMGLVKHFEGDQQGSPYVGWVDTKSNQPVHEADFAEKYGEYIHEHAGLRFIEPELYDGYDPAKKEFLQEVVVQEDLPVFQATRAVATAFKTKHGDKVSISAAGEDGEEYNVQFKPGARFLVPKAQPFDRLVSGQLPTGWDPKAYGIPADIVSQVDPITLYVLCCVCQAMLSAGIQDPYELYRHMHVSELANCIGTGAGGLIAMRGVYRDRYLDRDVQNDILQESFPNAMDAWANMLLMGAAGPIKSPSGTCATAIESLDTACEGIQAGKVKVALVGGTDDLQEEMSYEFANMKATANTVEELARGRTPREISRPTASSRAGFVESAGCGVQVLMTAQLALEMGVPIYGIVAYSQMAGDKIGRSVPAPGKGILTAARESTTASLSPLLDATFRQKQFEELRTQIQQGAARQLQQARQDGQLSPHLAQVIDRAAASQIRQAQNLYGLDLRQQEPGISPIRAALAVWGLTVDDIAVASFHGTSTKANDKNESEVINTMMSHLGRTKGNPVMVVCQKYLTGHPKGAAGAWMLNGGLQILQSGIVPGNRNADNVDSVLQQFDHLVYPAESIQTRGVRAFMLTSFGFGQKGGLVVGVSPRYLFAAVDRTPYEAYRVKALRRCEMANRAFIEGLNTNSLFQAKASSAWAAEDEMRVFLDPYARVAVDDGSYYFDAKCLHPDSEDSISETSSGVLTAVETPSTPTSEPLMDACQKWVEAAVSTDGTTSVGVDIESVTAINVENDVFLERNYTEAEREYCHAAPDPAHSFAGRWAAKEAVFKSLQVPSKGAGAPLNDIEILSDGGIPTVHLHGEIKKLAEEKQLAKVQVSISHSGELAMAVAATTFGPAEKE
;
A
#
# COMPACT_ATOMS: atom_id res chain seq x y z
N MET A 1 -17.43 16.14 5.86
CA MET A 1 -18.47 16.58 4.90
C MET A 1 -18.88 15.38 4.05
N THR A 2 -19.97 14.72 4.39
CA THR A 2 -20.55 13.59 3.65
C THR A 2 -21.61 14.10 2.67
N ALA A 3 -21.17 14.58 1.51
CA ALA A 3 -22.04 14.46 0.34
C ALA A 3 -21.99 12.99 -0.05
N SER A 4 -23.10 12.27 0.08
CA SER A 4 -23.19 10.86 -0.31
C SER A 4 -22.87 10.75 -1.79
N ILE A 5 -21.67 10.28 -2.12
CA ILE A 5 -21.33 9.89 -3.49
C ILE A 5 -22.21 8.68 -3.78
N GLN A 6 -23.24 8.85 -4.61
CA GLN A 6 -23.88 7.70 -5.22
C GLN A 6 -22.94 7.20 -6.31
N LEU A 7 -22.42 5.99 -6.13
CA LEU A 7 -21.57 5.32 -7.10
C LEU A 7 -22.41 4.25 -7.82
N PRO A 8 -22.95 4.56 -9.02
CA PRO A 8 -23.62 3.53 -9.82
C PRO A 8 -22.64 2.40 -10.08
N GLY A 9 -23.10 1.16 -9.97
CA GLY A 9 -22.23 0.01 -10.23
C GLY A 9 -21.37 -0.47 -9.06
N ARG A 10 -21.66 -0.04 -7.82
CA ARG A 10 -20.90 -0.46 -6.63
C ARG A 10 -20.78 -1.98 -6.46
N ASP A 11 -21.83 -2.73 -6.80
CA ASP A 11 -21.85 -4.19 -6.70
C ASP A 11 -20.87 -4.86 -7.69
N MET A 12 -20.40 -4.15 -8.72
CA MET A 12 -19.42 -4.64 -9.68
C MET A 12 -17.97 -4.46 -9.25
N ILE A 13 -17.71 -3.79 -8.11
CA ILE A 13 -16.36 -3.55 -7.64
C ILE A 13 -15.86 -4.78 -6.88
N ASP A 14 -14.92 -5.50 -7.47
CA ASP A 14 -14.24 -6.61 -6.80
C ASP A 14 -13.19 -6.06 -5.82
N LEU A 15 -13.52 -6.13 -4.52
CA LEU A 15 -12.65 -5.67 -3.43
C LEU A 15 -11.38 -6.52 -3.26
N ASN A 16 -11.35 -7.76 -3.78
CA ASN A 16 -10.14 -8.60 -3.76
C ASN A 16 -9.10 -8.14 -4.77
N LYS A 17 -9.53 -7.55 -5.88
CA LYS A 17 -8.63 -7.04 -6.93
C LYS A 17 -8.42 -5.54 -6.89
N THR A 18 -9.21 -4.83 -6.08
CA THR A 18 -9.00 -3.41 -5.81
C THR A 18 -7.79 -3.23 -4.93
N ILE A 19 -6.81 -2.46 -5.40
CA ILE A 19 -5.56 -2.20 -4.69
C ILE A 19 -5.65 -0.85 -3.96
N VAL A 20 -5.29 -0.85 -2.68
CA VAL A 20 -5.25 0.33 -1.84
C VAL A 20 -3.89 0.53 -1.19
N VAL A 21 -3.49 1.79 -1.00
CA VAL A 21 -2.37 2.16 -0.14
C VAL A 21 -2.89 2.33 1.28
N VAL A 22 -2.43 1.50 2.20
CA VAL A 22 -2.88 1.52 3.61
C VAL A 22 -1.87 2.13 4.57
N GLY A 23 -0.62 2.27 4.14
CA GLY A 23 0.45 2.89 4.90
C GLY A 23 1.53 3.41 3.97
N TYR A 24 2.24 4.44 4.41
CA TYR A 24 3.38 4.99 3.69
C TYR A 24 4.35 5.70 4.62
N SER A 25 5.60 5.77 4.20
CA SER A 25 6.63 6.55 4.87
C SER A 25 7.69 7.01 3.87
N GLU A 26 8.56 7.89 4.35
CA GLU A 26 9.82 8.21 3.68
C GLU A 26 10.83 8.67 4.73
N LEU A 27 12.08 8.62 4.31
CA LEU A 27 13.21 9.25 4.98
C LEU A 27 14.02 9.94 3.88
N GLY A 28 14.09 11.26 3.94
CA GLY A 28 14.77 12.08 2.95
C GLY A 28 15.30 13.38 3.54
N PRO A 29 15.64 14.38 2.71
CA PRO A 29 16.30 15.60 3.18
C PRO A 29 15.52 16.43 4.18
N TRP A 30 14.21 16.26 4.23
CA TRP A 30 13.32 16.94 5.18
C TRP A 30 12.79 15.98 6.25
N GLY A 31 13.52 14.90 6.56
CA GLY A 31 13.13 13.93 7.57
C GLY A 31 12.05 12.97 7.06
N SER A 32 10.93 12.89 7.78
CA SER A 32 9.83 11.98 7.49
C SER A 32 8.83 12.53 6.46
N ALA A 33 7.84 11.72 6.08
CA ALA A 33 6.76 12.16 5.19
C ALA A 33 5.89 13.29 5.81
N ARG A 34 5.87 13.42 7.14
CA ARG A 34 5.12 14.46 7.86
C ARG A 34 5.83 15.80 7.75
N THR A 35 7.11 15.84 8.12
CA THR A 35 7.94 17.04 8.11
C THR A 35 8.21 17.53 6.68
N ARG A 36 8.44 16.62 5.73
CA ARG A 36 8.52 16.97 4.30
C ARG A 36 7.22 17.58 3.79
N TRP A 37 6.06 17.06 4.20
CA TRP A 37 4.76 17.61 3.77
C TRP A 37 4.49 19.00 4.31
N ASP A 38 4.89 19.31 5.54
CA ASP A 38 4.82 20.68 6.06
C ASP A 38 5.63 21.65 5.19
N MET A 39 6.88 21.30 4.91
CA MET A 39 7.72 22.10 4.02
C MET A 39 7.16 22.22 2.61
N GLU A 40 6.63 21.12 2.05
CA GLU A 40 6.09 21.10 0.70
C GLU A 40 4.79 21.90 0.58
N ARG A 41 3.90 21.83 1.57
CA ARG A 41 2.60 22.53 1.53
C ARG A 41 2.69 23.97 1.98
N ALA A 42 3.44 24.27 3.04
CA ALA A 42 3.46 25.58 3.69
C ALA A 42 4.76 26.35 3.45
N GLY A 43 5.89 25.66 3.23
CA GLY A 43 7.21 26.27 3.11
C GLY A 43 7.92 26.46 4.44
N ASP A 44 7.31 25.99 5.54
CA ASP A 44 7.89 25.96 6.88
C ASP A 44 7.28 24.80 7.67
N LEU A 45 7.93 24.41 8.78
CA LEU A 45 7.49 23.33 9.66
C LEU A 45 6.33 23.79 10.57
N SER A 46 5.40 22.88 10.87
CA SER A 46 4.46 23.06 11.98
C SER A 46 5.19 22.98 13.34
N PRO A 47 4.58 23.39 14.46
CA PRO A 47 5.14 23.16 15.79
C PRO A 47 5.50 21.68 16.03
N GLU A 48 4.62 20.75 15.61
CA GLU A 48 4.88 19.31 15.68
C GLU A 48 6.02 18.90 14.74
N GLY A 49 6.12 19.52 13.56
CA GLY A 49 7.22 19.32 12.62
C GLY A 49 8.57 19.76 13.18
N TYR A 50 8.64 20.86 13.94
CA TYR A 50 9.86 21.27 14.65
C TYR A 50 10.26 20.27 15.74
N VAL A 51 9.29 19.70 16.48
CA VAL A 51 9.54 18.64 17.47
C VAL A 51 10.12 17.41 16.79
N GLU A 52 9.47 16.92 15.73
CA GLU A 52 9.92 15.73 15.02
C GLU A 52 11.30 15.95 14.38
N MET A 53 11.55 17.10 13.74
CA MET A 53 12.87 17.40 13.15
C MET A 53 13.97 17.52 14.21
N ALA A 54 13.70 18.14 15.36
CA ALA A 54 14.67 18.24 16.44
C ALA A 54 15.03 16.86 17.00
N TRP A 55 14.07 15.93 17.09
CA TRP A 55 14.33 14.53 17.45
C TRP A 55 15.11 13.79 16.36
N ILE A 56 14.68 13.90 15.09
CA ILE A 56 15.36 13.28 13.93
C ILE A 56 16.84 13.69 13.88
N MET A 57 17.14 14.96 14.15
CA MET A 57 18.49 15.51 14.11
C MET A 57 19.27 15.32 15.41
N GLY A 58 18.71 14.60 16.40
CA GLY A 58 19.36 14.32 17.68
C GLY A 58 19.61 15.57 18.55
N LEU A 59 18.91 16.69 18.28
CA LEU A 59 19.05 17.94 19.03
C LEU A 59 18.41 17.85 20.41
N VAL A 60 17.37 17.04 20.51
CA VAL A 60 16.68 16.70 21.76
C VAL A 60 16.58 15.20 21.93
N LYS A 61 16.39 14.79 23.18
CA LYS A 61 16.01 13.43 23.55
C LYS A 61 14.97 13.50 24.65
N HIS A 62 14.11 12.48 24.71
CA HIS A 62 13.19 12.34 25.83
C HIS A 62 13.98 11.93 27.09
N PHE A 63 13.59 12.47 28.24
CA PHE A 63 14.16 12.17 29.54
C PHE A 63 13.06 11.90 30.55
N GLU A 64 13.24 10.85 31.33
CA GLU A 64 12.41 10.53 32.49
C GLU A 64 13.35 10.20 33.65
N GLY A 65 13.33 11.01 34.70
CA GLY A 65 14.22 10.83 35.84
C GLY A 65 14.32 12.05 36.74
N ASP A 66 15.33 12.04 37.62
CA ASP A 66 15.65 13.21 38.46
C ASP A 66 16.54 14.19 37.69
N GLN A 67 16.09 15.45 37.65
CA GLN A 67 16.82 16.57 37.05
C GLN A 67 17.03 17.63 38.12
N GLN A 68 18.29 17.78 38.57
CA GLN A 68 18.68 18.76 39.60
C GLN A 68 17.86 18.65 40.90
N GLY A 69 17.52 17.43 41.34
CA GLY A 69 16.78 17.17 42.58
C GLY A 69 15.27 17.29 42.47
N SER A 70 14.72 17.38 41.25
CA SER A 70 13.28 17.35 40.98
C SER A 70 12.95 16.33 39.88
N PRO A 71 11.84 15.58 40.00
CA PRO A 71 11.41 14.69 38.94
C PRO A 71 11.04 15.49 37.69
N TYR A 72 11.55 15.06 36.53
CA TYR A 72 11.26 15.66 35.22
C TYR A 72 10.93 14.57 34.20
N VAL A 73 9.91 14.84 33.39
CA VAL A 73 9.51 14.02 32.24
C VAL A 73 9.28 14.95 31.07
N GLY A 74 10.01 14.74 29.98
CA GLY A 74 9.87 15.54 28.77
C GLY A 74 11.18 15.67 28.00
N TRP A 75 11.24 16.65 27.10
CA TRP A 75 12.40 16.86 26.26
C TRP A 75 13.56 17.52 27.01
N VAL A 76 14.76 17.05 26.75
CA VAL A 76 16.00 17.73 27.12
C VAL A 76 16.86 17.96 25.89
N ASP A 77 17.61 19.04 25.90
CA ASP A 77 18.65 19.33 24.91
C ASP A 77 19.78 18.28 25.03
N THR A 78 20.14 17.65 23.91
CA THR A 78 21.09 16.51 23.92
C THR A 78 22.48 16.92 24.39
N LYS A 79 22.91 18.15 24.13
CA LYS A 79 24.27 18.63 24.47
C LYS A 79 24.37 19.10 25.92
N SER A 80 23.41 19.91 26.36
CA SER A 80 23.42 20.53 27.69
C SER A 80 22.68 19.73 28.76
N ASN A 81 21.89 18.72 28.36
CA ASN A 81 20.93 17.99 29.19
C ASN A 81 19.98 18.90 29.97
N GLN A 82 19.72 20.13 29.52
CA GLN A 82 18.74 21.02 30.16
C GLN A 82 17.34 20.76 29.61
N PRO A 83 16.27 20.86 30.44
CA PRO A 83 14.89 20.84 29.99
C PRO A 83 14.61 21.86 28.87
N VAL A 84 13.80 21.48 27.89
CA VAL A 84 13.34 22.36 26.81
C VAL A 84 11.86 22.11 26.57
N HIS A 85 11.07 23.17 26.49
CA HIS A 85 9.65 23.07 26.22
C HIS A 85 9.38 23.10 24.70
N GLU A 86 8.41 22.33 24.21
CA GLU A 86 8.13 22.19 22.76
C GLU A 86 7.84 23.53 22.08
N ALA A 87 7.19 24.44 22.81
CA ALA A 87 6.90 25.81 22.37
C ALA A 87 8.15 26.60 21.95
N ASP A 88 9.33 26.25 22.48
CA ASP A 88 10.59 26.96 22.23
C ASP A 88 11.40 26.34 21.09
N PHE A 89 10.97 25.21 20.52
CA PHE A 89 11.79 24.44 19.56
C PHE A 89 12.04 25.21 18.26
N ALA A 90 11.02 25.91 17.76
CA ALA A 90 11.14 26.72 16.55
C ALA A 90 12.17 27.85 16.74
N GLU A 91 12.15 28.52 17.88
CA GLU A 91 13.11 29.59 18.20
C GLU A 91 14.52 29.03 18.47
N LYS A 92 14.62 27.94 19.24
CA LYS A 92 15.90 27.43 19.72
C LYS A 92 16.66 26.60 18.68
N TYR A 93 15.95 25.84 17.86
CA TYR A 93 16.55 24.90 16.91
C TYR A 93 16.20 25.19 15.46
N GLY A 94 15.25 26.08 15.18
CA GLY A 94 14.74 26.29 13.82
C GLY A 94 15.82 26.73 12.83
N GLU A 95 16.69 27.66 13.21
CA GLU A 95 17.82 28.10 12.38
C GLU A 95 18.72 26.92 12.00
N TYR A 96 19.15 26.13 12.98
CA TYR A 96 19.98 24.93 12.76
C TYR A 96 19.27 23.89 11.87
N ILE A 97 17.98 23.62 12.12
CA ILE A 97 17.18 22.69 11.31
C ILE A 97 17.15 23.16 9.85
N HIS A 98 16.92 24.45 9.63
CA HIS A 98 16.89 25.04 8.29
C HIS A 98 18.27 24.99 7.60
N GLU A 99 19.36 25.23 8.33
CA GLU A 99 20.72 25.16 7.79
C GLU A 99 21.15 23.73 7.42
N HIS A 100 20.72 22.74 8.20
CA HIS A 100 21.20 21.36 8.14
C HIS A 100 20.14 20.34 7.66
N ALA A 101 19.09 20.79 6.98
CA ALA A 101 18.10 19.96 6.29
C ALA A 101 17.84 20.47 4.86
N GLY A 102 17.22 19.64 4.03
CA GLY A 102 16.90 19.96 2.64
C GLY A 102 18.12 20.00 1.73
N LEU A 103 18.02 20.80 0.65
CA LEU A 103 19.11 21.03 -0.29
C LEU A 103 20.13 22.01 0.28
N ARG A 104 21.35 21.53 0.49
CA ARG A 104 22.45 22.30 1.11
C ARG A 104 23.82 21.83 0.61
N PHE A 105 24.87 22.53 1.03
CA PHE A 105 26.24 22.12 0.70
C PHE A 105 26.53 20.72 1.28
N ILE A 106 27.29 19.91 0.54
CA ILE A 106 27.70 18.58 0.99
C ILE A 106 28.49 18.72 2.29
N GLU A 107 28.05 18.02 3.33
CA GLU A 107 28.69 17.95 4.64
C GLU A 107 29.57 16.69 4.68
N PRO A 108 30.91 16.80 4.64
CA PRO A 108 31.81 15.65 4.55
C PRO A 108 31.65 14.63 5.69
N GLU A 109 31.19 15.08 6.86
CA GLU A 109 30.95 14.25 8.03
C GLU A 109 29.87 13.18 7.79
N LEU A 110 28.94 13.41 6.85
CA LEU A 110 27.89 12.47 6.49
C LEU A 110 28.35 11.41 5.47
N TYR A 111 29.52 11.60 4.85
CA TYR A 111 29.97 10.83 3.68
C TYR A 111 31.43 10.39 3.77
N ASP A 112 31.86 9.96 4.97
CA ASP A 112 33.21 9.41 5.19
C ASP A 112 34.34 10.36 4.74
N GLY A 113 34.16 11.65 5.02
CA GLY A 113 35.13 12.70 4.70
C GLY A 113 35.11 13.15 3.23
N TYR A 114 34.12 12.78 2.43
CA TYR A 114 33.97 13.24 1.06
C TYR A 114 33.81 14.78 0.99
N ASP A 115 34.87 15.45 0.52
CA ASP A 115 34.89 16.88 0.24
C ASP A 115 34.98 17.10 -1.28
N PRO A 116 33.89 17.55 -1.94
CA PRO A 116 33.90 17.87 -3.37
C PRO A 116 35.01 18.85 -3.77
N ALA A 117 35.44 19.77 -2.89
CA ALA A 117 36.51 20.71 -3.20
C ALA A 117 37.90 20.03 -3.32
N LYS A 118 38.03 18.78 -2.85
CA LYS A 118 39.29 18.04 -2.77
C LYS A 118 39.14 16.58 -3.20
N LYS A 119 38.39 16.30 -4.27
CA LYS A 119 38.22 14.93 -4.78
C LYS A 119 39.57 14.28 -5.07
N GLU A 120 39.85 13.15 -4.43
CA GLU A 120 41.11 12.41 -4.56
C GLU A 120 41.12 11.54 -5.83
N PHE A 121 42.28 11.51 -6.50
CA PHE A 121 42.59 10.61 -7.60
C PHE A 121 43.98 10.03 -7.39
N LEU A 122 44.21 8.82 -7.91
CA LEU A 122 45.53 8.21 -7.96
C LEU A 122 46.13 8.35 -9.35
N GLN A 123 47.35 8.88 -9.43
CA GLN A 123 48.10 8.98 -10.68
C GLN A 123 49.23 7.97 -10.71
N GLU A 124 49.26 7.12 -11.76
CA GLU A 124 50.39 6.22 -11.98
C GLU A 124 51.64 7.02 -12.36
N VAL A 125 52.73 6.80 -11.64
CA VAL A 125 54.05 7.36 -11.89
C VAL A 125 55.10 6.26 -11.98
N VAL A 126 56.16 6.50 -12.74
CA VAL A 126 57.28 5.56 -12.90
C VAL A 126 58.49 6.10 -12.14
N VAL A 127 59.04 5.26 -11.27
CA VAL A 127 60.27 5.55 -10.52
C VAL A 127 61.45 5.67 -11.49
N GLN A 128 62.20 6.75 -11.39
CA GLN A 128 63.36 7.03 -12.27
C GLN A 128 64.70 6.70 -11.60
N GLU A 129 64.74 6.68 -10.27
CA GLU A 129 65.93 6.47 -9.46
C GLU A 129 65.59 5.50 -8.32
N ASP A 130 66.58 4.84 -7.74
CA ASP A 130 66.36 3.98 -6.57
C ASP A 130 65.70 4.77 -5.44
N LEU A 131 64.56 4.27 -4.92
CA LEU A 131 63.91 4.88 -3.76
C LEU A 131 64.67 4.53 -2.46
N PRO A 132 64.48 5.30 -1.38
CA PRO A 132 65.01 4.97 -0.07
C PRO A 132 64.58 3.57 0.39
N VAL A 133 65.46 2.91 1.13
CA VAL A 133 65.16 1.63 1.78
C VAL A 133 64.20 1.89 2.94
N PHE A 134 63.17 1.06 3.06
CA PHE A 134 62.29 1.00 4.22
C PHE A 134 62.10 -0.44 4.70
N GLN A 135 61.63 -0.62 5.93
CA GLN A 135 61.39 -1.94 6.51
C GLN A 135 59.93 -2.34 6.36
N ALA A 136 59.69 -3.61 6.08
CA ALA A 136 58.37 -4.22 6.07
C ALA A 136 58.45 -5.66 6.59
N THR A 137 57.30 -6.23 6.98
CA THR A 137 57.23 -7.65 7.35
C THR A 137 57.61 -8.53 6.15
N ARG A 138 58.08 -9.75 6.43
CA ARG A 138 58.39 -10.75 5.39
C ARG A 138 57.25 -10.94 4.39
N ALA A 139 56.01 -10.99 4.87
CA ALA A 139 54.83 -11.17 4.02
C ALA A 139 54.67 -10.01 3.03
N VAL A 140 54.74 -8.77 3.52
CA VAL A 140 54.59 -7.55 2.70
C VAL A 140 55.76 -7.39 1.72
N ALA A 141 57.00 -7.61 2.17
CA ALA A 141 58.18 -7.57 1.30
C ALA A 141 58.10 -8.61 0.17
N THR A 142 57.62 -9.83 0.48
CA THR A 142 57.41 -10.90 -0.51
C THR A 142 56.31 -10.52 -1.50
N ALA A 143 55.22 -9.89 -1.04
CA ALA A 143 54.16 -9.40 -1.90
C ALA A 143 54.66 -8.31 -2.87
N PHE A 144 55.46 -7.34 -2.38
CA PHE A 144 56.11 -6.35 -3.24
C PHE A 144 57.02 -7.01 -4.27
N LYS A 145 57.85 -7.98 -3.86
CA LYS A 145 58.71 -8.72 -4.78
C LYS A 145 57.94 -9.48 -5.84
N THR A 146 56.82 -10.09 -5.47
CA THR A 146 55.92 -10.81 -6.38
C THR A 146 55.33 -9.86 -7.44
N LYS A 147 54.90 -8.66 -7.02
CA LYS A 147 54.31 -7.66 -7.93
C LYS A 147 55.34 -6.98 -8.85
N HIS A 148 56.50 -6.60 -8.31
CA HIS A 148 57.46 -5.73 -8.99
C HIS A 148 58.66 -6.46 -9.62
N GLY A 149 58.88 -7.74 -9.29
CA GLY A 149 59.96 -8.54 -9.87
C GLY A 149 61.32 -7.89 -9.64
N ASP A 150 62.08 -7.66 -10.72
CA ASP A 150 63.42 -7.06 -10.66
C ASP A 150 63.42 -5.58 -10.27
N LYS A 151 62.24 -4.93 -10.27
CA LYS A 151 62.08 -3.52 -9.94
C LYS A 151 61.99 -3.26 -8.43
N VAL A 152 62.21 -4.29 -7.61
CA VAL A 152 62.36 -4.18 -6.17
C VAL A 152 63.39 -5.20 -5.66
N SER A 153 64.27 -4.76 -4.77
CA SER A 153 65.17 -5.63 -4.02
C SER A 153 64.69 -5.76 -2.58
N ILE A 154 64.71 -6.98 -2.06
CA ILE A 154 64.39 -7.28 -0.66
C ILE A 154 65.56 -8.03 0.00
N SER A 155 65.87 -7.73 1.26
CA SER A 155 66.87 -8.46 2.06
C SER A 155 66.46 -8.49 3.53
N ALA A 156 66.87 -9.50 4.30
CA ALA A 156 66.57 -9.56 5.73
C ALA A 156 67.20 -8.36 6.46
N ALA A 157 66.44 -7.74 7.36
CA ALA A 157 66.89 -6.59 8.16
C ALA A 157 67.53 -6.98 9.50
N GLY A 158 67.32 -8.22 9.96
CA GLY A 158 67.87 -8.80 11.18
C GLY A 158 68.10 -10.32 11.07
N GLU A 159 68.60 -10.95 12.14
CA GLU A 159 68.91 -12.40 12.19
C GLU A 159 67.66 -13.29 12.39
N ASP A 160 66.58 -12.70 12.91
CA ASP A 160 65.28 -13.34 13.16
C ASP A 160 64.45 -13.55 11.88
N GLY A 161 64.71 -12.76 10.83
CA GLY A 161 64.10 -12.93 9.50
C GLY A 161 62.64 -12.53 9.40
N GLU A 162 62.11 -11.78 10.37
CA GLU A 162 60.73 -11.28 10.39
C GLU A 162 60.57 -9.95 9.64
N GLU A 163 61.62 -9.10 9.68
CA GLU A 163 61.68 -7.82 8.98
C GLU A 163 62.61 -7.87 7.75
N TYR A 164 62.18 -7.21 6.68
CA TYR A 164 62.91 -7.11 5.42
C TYR A 164 63.11 -5.64 5.03
N ASN A 165 64.33 -5.32 4.62
CA ASN A 165 64.66 -4.11 3.89
C ASN A 165 64.09 -4.21 2.47
N VAL A 166 63.26 -3.25 2.08
CA VAL A 166 62.65 -3.15 0.74
C VAL A 166 63.18 -1.89 0.05
N GLN A 167 63.68 -2.05 -1.17
CA GLN A 167 64.12 -0.93 -2.00
C GLN A 167 63.55 -1.05 -3.41
N PHE A 168 62.73 -0.07 -3.81
CA PHE A 168 62.22 0.01 -5.18
C PHE A 168 63.26 0.61 -6.12
N LYS A 169 63.32 0.08 -7.33
CA LYS A 169 64.30 0.41 -8.37
C LYS A 169 63.63 1.13 -9.56
N PRO A 170 64.41 1.78 -10.44
CA PRO A 170 63.90 2.39 -11.65
C PRO A 170 62.98 1.47 -12.45
N GLY A 171 61.88 2.02 -12.95
CA GLY A 171 60.86 1.29 -13.68
C GLY A 171 59.76 0.67 -12.80
N ALA A 172 59.88 0.69 -11.47
CA ALA A 172 58.76 0.44 -10.56
C ALA A 172 57.66 1.48 -10.77
N ARG A 173 56.40 1.08 -10.59
CA ARG A 173 55.24 1.96 -10.78
C ARG A 173 54.50 2.17 -9.47
N PHE A 174 54.14 3.42 -9.19
CA PHE A 174 53.44 3.83 -7.98
C PHE A 174 52.17 4.58 -8.33
N LEU A 175 51.20 4.51 -7.44
CA LEU A 175 50.02 5.36 -7.45
C LEU A 175 50.24 6.50 -6.46
N VAL A 176 50.33 7.73 -6.94
CA VAL A 176 50.50 8.93 -6.11
C VAL A 176 49.17 9.67 -6.01
N PRO A 177 48.66 9.93 -4.79
CA PRO A 177 47.45 10.73 -4.61
C PRO A 177 47.60 12.16 -5.14
N LYS A 178 46.54 12.66 -5.74
CA LYS A 178 46.33 14.08 -6.11
C LYS A 178 44.89 14.45 -5.85
N ALA A 179 44.60 15.73 -5.66
CA ALA A 179 43.24 16.23 -5.50
C ALA A 179 42.86 17.20 -6.63
N GLN A 180 41.58 17.20 -7.01
CA GLN A 180 41.01 18.19 -7.93
C GLN A 180 39.66 18.69 -7.40
N PRO A 181 39.37 20.00 -7.54
CA PRO A 181 38.07 20.52 -7.16
C PRO A 181 36.99 19.99 -8.12
N PHE A 182 35.91 19.48 -7.53
CA PHE A 182 34.68 19.08 -8.19
C PHE A 182 33.64 20.19 -8.09
N ASP A 183 32.74 20.27 -9.06
CA ASP A 183 31.82 21.41 -9.28
C ASP A 183 30.36 21.10 -8.89
N ARG A 184 30.11 19.97 -8.22
CA ARG A 184 28.82 19.62 -7.59
C ARG A 184 29.01 19.63 -6.07
N LEU A 185 28.71 20.79 -5.48
CA LEU A 185 28.91 21.12 -4.08
C LEU A 185 27.62 20.98 -3.24
N VAL A 186 26.46 20.82 -3.88
CA VAL A 186 25.13 20.85 -3.25
C VAL A 186 24.37 19.57 -3.55
N SER A 187 23.69 19.02 -2.55
CA SER A 187 22.83 17.84 -2.64
C SER A 187 21.69 17.88 -1.62
N GLY A 188 20.70 17.00 -1.82
CA GLY A 188 19.69 16.67 -0.82
C GLY A 188 20.21 15.57 0.11
N GLN A 189 20.59 15.95 1.31
CA GLN A 189 21.17 15.04 2.30
C GLN A 189 20.16 14.83 3.41
N LEU A 190 20.09 13.63 4.00
CA LEU A 190 19.31 13.41 5.23
C LEU A 190 19.68 14.48 6.28
N PRO A 191 18.75 14.90 7.16
CA PRO A 191 19.04 15.92 8.16
C PRO A 191 20.25 15.55 9.01
N THR A 192 21.17 16.50 9.19
CA THR A 192 22.41 16.25 9.94
C THR A 192 22.07 15.90 11.38
N GLY A 193 22.63 14.78 11.85
CA GLY A 193 22.33 14.22 13.18
C GLY A 193 21.33 13.05 13.15
N TRP A 194 20.76 12.71 11.99
CA TRP A 194 20.01 11.46 11.83
C TRP A 194 20.86 10.25 12.24
N ASP A 195 20.32 9.43 13.16
CA ASP A 195 20.96 8.22 13.66
C ASP A 195 19.95 7.05 13.63
N PRO A 196 20.24 5.93 12.91
CA PRO A 196 19.37 4.76 12.90
C PRO A 196 19.15 4.14 14.29
N LYS A 197 20.09 4.33 15.23
CA LYS A 197 19.92 3.84 16.61
C LYS A 197 18.85 4.60 17.37
N ALA A 198 18.57 5.87 17.02
CA ALA A 198 17.46 6.62 17.61
C ALA A 198 16.09 6.02 17.22
N TYR A 199 16.02 5.32 16.08
CA TYR A 199 14.83 4.55 15.71
C TYR A 199 14.73 3.22 16.45
N GLY A 200 15.79 2.73 17.09
CA GLY A 200 15.84 1.43 17.77
C GLY A 200 16.58 0.34 17.00
N ILE A 201 17.25 0.67 15.89
CA ILE A 201 18.05 -0.32 15.15
C ILE A 201 19.28 -0.72 15.99
N PRO A 202 19.51 -2.03 16.25
CA PRO A 202 20.64 -2.51 17.02
C PRO A 202 22.00 -2.15 16.41
N ALA A 203 23.00 -1.91 17.27
CA ALA A 203 24.32 -1.44 16.84
C ALA A 203 25.09 -2.45 15.97
N ASP A 204 24.90 -3.75 16.20
CA ASP A 204 25.43 -4.84 15.38
C ASP A 204 24.88 -4.79 13.96
N ILE A 205 23.56 -4.57 13.79
CA ILE A 205 22.94 -4.37 12.48
C ILE A 205 23.48 -3.11 11.80
N VAL A 206 23.58 -1.99 12.53
CA VAL A 206 24.13 -0.73 12.00
C VAL A 206 25.56 -0.92 11.47
N SER A 207 26.38 -1.74 12.12
CA SER A 207 27.75 -2.01 11.68
C SER A 207 27.86 -2.99 10.50
N GLN A 208 26.84 -3.83 10.29
CA GLN A 208 26.85 -4.89 9.27
C GLN A 208 26.39 -4.40 7.90
N VAL A 209 25.34 -3.58 7.85
CA VAL A 209 24.58 -3.31 6.62
C VAL A 209 24.98 -1.99 5.94
N ASP A 210 24.72 -1.88 4.64
CA ASP A 210 24.88 -0.61 3.91
C ASP A 210 23.82 0.43 4.37
N PRO A 211 24.13 1.75 4.39
CA PRO A 211 23.19 2.77 4.81
C PRO A 211 21.82 2.74 4.13
N ILE A 212 21.73 2.32 2.86
CA ILE A 212 20.42 2.21 2.18
C ILE A 212 19.49 1.21 2.88
N THR A 213 20.04 0.17 3.50
CA THR A 213 19.28 -0.82 4.28
C THR A 213 18.73 -0.18 5.54
N LEU A 214 19.51 0.68 6.21
CA LEU A 214 19.05 1.41 7.40
C LEU A 214 17.88 2.35 7.06
N TYR A 215 17.93 3.01 5.89
CA TYR A 215 16.81 3.83 5.42
C TYR A 215 15.54 2.99 5.21
N VAL A 216 15.70 1.81 4.59
CA VAL A 216 14.59 0.88 4.32
C VAL A 216 14.00 0.35 5.62
N LEU A 217 14.80 -0.09 6.59
CA LEU A 217 14.31 -0.60 7.88
C LEU A 217 13.50 0.47 8.64
N CYS A 218 14.02 1.71 8.70
CA CYS A 218 13.28 2.83 9.30
C CYS A 218 11.98 3.13 8.55
N CYS A 219 11.97 3.06 7.21
CA CYS A 219 10.78 3.31 6.42
C CYS A 219 9.74 2.19 6.55
N VAL A 220 10.14 0.92 6.47
CA VAL A 220 9.20 -0.21 6.60
C VAL A 220 8.46 -0.15 7.94
N CYS A 221 9.18 0.06 9.06
CA CYS A 221 8.54 0.22 10.37
C CYS A 221 7.58 1.40 10.42
N GLN A 222 7.98 2.58 9.93
CA GLN A 222 7.09 3.74 9.91
C GLN A 222 5.89 3.57 8.97
N ALA A 223 6.05 2.90 7.83
CA ALA A 223 4.97 2.63 6.90
C ALA A 223 3.94 1.67 7.51
N MET A 224 4.40 0.61 8.19
CA MET A 224 3.53 -0.31 8.95
C MET A 224 2.80 0.42 10.08
N LEU A 225 3.52 1.26 10.83
CA LEU A 225 2.92 2.06 11.89
C LEU A 225 1.90 3.07 11.35
N SER A 226 2.14 3.67 10.18
CA SER A 226 1.17 4.55 9.51
C SER A 226 -0.08 3.82 9.00
N ALA A 227 0.01 2.50 8.79
CA ALA A 227 -1.15 1.62 8.57
C ALA A 227 -1.80 1.16 9.89
N GLY A 228 -1.23 1.57 11.02
CA GLY A 228 -1.66 1.18 12.36
C GLY A 228 -1.39 -0.28 12.68
N ILE A 229 -0.36 -0.86 12.08
CA ILE A 229 0.15 -2.21 12.36
C ILE A 229 1.45 -2.03 13.14
N GLN A 230 1.39 -2.33 14.44
CA GLN A 230 2.55 -2.21 15.34
C GLN A 230 3.46 -3.44 15.25
N ASP A 231 2.84 -4.62 15.15
CA ASP A 231 3.53 -5.88 14.96
C ASP A 231 3.18 -6.44 13.57
N PRO A 232 4.14 -6.56 12.64
CA PRO A 232 3.89 -7.14 11.31
C PRO A 232 3.27 -8.53 11.32
N TYR A 233 3.44 -9.32 12.40
CA TYR A 233 2.85 -10.66 12.50
C TYR A 233 1.32 -10.61 12.64
N GLU A 234 0.72 -9.46 12.96
CA GLU A 234 -0.73 -9.26 12.91
C GLU A 234 -1.31 -9.63 11.53
N LEU A 235 -0.55 -9.39 10.46
CA LEU A 235 -0.96 -9.74 9.09
C LEU A 235 -1.33 -11.23 9.00
N TYR A 236 -0.56 -12.11 9.62
CA TYR A 236 -0.75 -13.56 9.52
C TYR A 236 -1.99 -14.06 10.26
N ARG A 237 -2.72 -13.19 10.97
CA ARG A 237 -4.04 -13.50 11.52
C ARG A 237 -5.10 -13.53 10.42
N HIS A 238 -4.87 -12.76 9.35
CA HIS A 238 -5.83 -12.55 8.27
C HIS A 238 -5.42 -13.23 6.95
N MET A 239 -4.12 -13.49 6.76
CA MET A 239 -3.56 -14.03 5.53
C MET A 239 -2.50 -15.10 5.82
N HIS A 240 -2.20 -15.92 4.82
CA HIS A 240 -1.12 -16.89 4.90
C HIS A 240 0.25 -16.21 4.71
N VAL A 241 1.32 -16.79 5.27
CA VAL A 241 2.69 -16.22 5.22
C VAL A 241 3.25 -16.08 3.79
N SER A 242 2.70 -16.82 2.83
CA SER A 242 3.07 -16.75 1.42
C SER A 242 2.38 -15.62 0.64
N GLU A 243 1.39 -14.95 1.23
CA GLU A 243 0.56 -13.96 0.55
C GLU A 243 1.09 -12.51 0.73
N LEU A 244 2.31 -12.35 1.27
CA LEU A 244 2.99 -11.06 1.42
C LEU A 244 4.13 -10.93 0.41
N ALA A 245 4.05 -9.94 -0.48
CA ALA A 245 5.16 -9.60 -1.36
C ALA A 245 6.09 -8.56 -0.72
N ASN A 246 7.40 -8.74 -0.89
CA ASN A 246 8.36 -7.67 -0.70
C ASN A 246 8.94 -7.28 -2.07
N CYS A 247 8.81 -6.01 -2.43
CA CYS A 247 9.16 -5.50 -3.75
C CYS A 247 10.00 -4.22 -3.67
N ILE A 248 10.66 -3.94 -2.55
CA ILE A 248 11.43 -2.71 -2.39
C ILE A 248 12.67 -2.77 -3.27
N GLY A 249 12.88 -1.74 -4.10
CA GLY A 249 13.97 -1.71 -5.08
C GLY A 249 15.01 -0.63 -4.83
N THR A 250 16.08 -0.69 -5.60
CA THR A 250 17.14 0.33 -5.66
C THR A 250 17.56 0.59 -7.10
N GLY A 251 17.94 1.83 -7.40
CA GLY A 251 18.53 2.17 -8.69
C GLY A 251 19.95 1.64 -8.85
N ALA A 252 20.73 1.61 -7.76
CA ALA A 252 22.16 1.37 -7.83
C ALA A 252 22.74 0.37 -6.82
N GLY A 253 21.99 -0.10 -5.84
CA GLY A 253 22.51 -1.00 -4.80
C GLY A 253 23.28 -0.27 -3.70
N GLY A 254 23.90 -1.04 -2.79
CA GLY A 254 24.66 -0.51 -1.66
C GLY A 254 25.97 0.15 -2.11
N LEU A 255 25.99 1.49 -2.15
CA LEU A 255 27.10 2.24 -2.73
C LEU A 255 28.37 2.18 -1.88
N ILE A 256 28.24 2.20 -0.55
CA ILE A 256 29.40 2.05 0.35
C ILE A 256 29.95 0.64 0.26
N ALA A 257 29.06 -0.36 0.21
CA ALA A 257 29.47 -1.75 0.03
C ALA A 257 30.22 -1.97 -1.30
N MET A 258 29.70 -1.42 -2.41
CA MET A 258 30.40 -1.47 -3.70
C MET A 258 31.76 -0.79 -3.66
N ARG A 259 31.88 0.36 -2.99
CA ARG A 259 33.16 1.06 -2.78
C ARG A 259 34.13 0.20 -1.98
N GLY A 260 33.65 -0.50 -0.96
CA GLY A 260 34.40 -1.50 -0.21
C GLY A 260 34.99 -2.59 -1.11
N VAL A 261 34.16 -3.18 -1.97
CA VAL A 261 34.54 -4.25 -2.91
C VAL A 261 35.58 -3.77 -3.94
N TYR A 262 35.32 -2.64 -4.60
CA TYR A 262 36.10 -2.23 -5.78
C TYR A 262 37.29 -1.32 -5.47
N ARG A 263 37.19 -0.49 -4.42
CA ARG A 263 38.19 0.51 -4.08
C ARG A 263 38.95 0.14 -2.82
N ASP A 264 38.25 -0.03 -1.70
CA ASP A 264 38.93 -0.13 -0.41
C ASP A 264 39.72 -1.45 -0.29
N ARG A 265 39.20 -2.56 -0.82
CA ARG A 265 39.97 -3.82 -1.00
C ARG A 265 41.17 -3.67 -1.95
N TYR A 266 41.05 -2.91 -3.03
CA TYR A 266 42.17 -2.66 -3.94
C TYR A 266 43.30 -1.88 -3.26
N LEU A 267 42.95 -1.02 -2.30
CA LEU A 267 43.88 -0.25 -1.47
C LEU A 267 44.36 -1.00 -0.23
N ASP A 268 44.02 -2.29 -0.09
CA ASP A 268 44.36 -3.13 1.07
C ASP A 268 43.87 -2.54 2.41
N ARG A 269 42.71 -1.86 2.38
CA ARG A 269 42.03 -1.36 3.58
C ARG A 269 41.22 -2.49 4.23
N ASP A 270 41.01 -2.34 5.54
CA ASP A 270 40.13 -3.25 6.26
C ASP A 270 38.68 -3.04 5.83
N VAL A 271 38.02 -4.14 5.48
CA VAL A 271 36.64 -4.20 4.98
C VAL A 271 36.08 -5.53 5.48
N GLN A 272 34.77 -5.61 5.73
CA GLN A 272 34.13 -6.87 6.14
C GLN A 272 34.27 -7.96 5.05
N ASN A 273 34.39 -9.22 5.47
CA ASN A 273 34.62 -10.34 4.54
C ASN A 273 33.40 -10.65 3.67
N ASP A 274 32.22 -10.34 4.16
CA ASP A 274 30.91 -10.54 3.53
C ASP A 274 30.38 -9.27 2.83
N ILE A 275 31.20 -8.23 2.64
CA ILE A 275 30.81 -6.92 2.08
C ILE A 275 30.06 -7.02 0.75
N LEU A 276 30.34 -8.06 -0.03
CA LEU A 276 29.68 -8.31 -1.31
C LEU A 276 28.17 -8.47 -1.13
N GLN A 277 27.70 -9.12 -0.06
CA GLN A 277 26.27 -9.37 0.12
C GLN A 277 25.48 -8.07 0.29
N GLU A 278 26.06 -7.08 0.99
CA GLU A 278 25.44 -5.78 1.24
C GLU A 278 25.42 -4.88 0.00
N SER A 279 26.21 -5.21 -1.03
CA SER A 279 26.20 -4.50 -2.31
C SER A 279 25.02 -4.91 -3.21
N PHE A 280 24.39 -6.06 -2.95
CA PHE A 280 23.38 -6.59 -3.85
C PHE A 280 22.09 -5.75 -3.83
N PRO A 281 21.48 -5.47 -5.00
CA PRO A 281 20.23 -4.70 -5.09
C PRO A 281 19.00 -5.31 -4.38
N ASN A 282 19.08 -6.52 -3.83
CA ASN A 282 17.99 -7.15 -3.07
C ASN A 282 18.32 -7.30 -1.58
N ALA A 283 19.49 -6.85 -1.11
CA ALA A 283 19.94 -7.05 0.27
C ALA A 283 19.02 -6.34 1.28
N MET A 284 18.67 -5.09 1.03
CA MET A 284 17.77 -4.32 1.90
C MET A 284 16.35 -4.92 1.97
N ASP A 285 15.90 -5.52 0.87
CA ASP A 285 14.62 -6.22 0.78
C ASP A 285 14.63 -7.51 1.62
N ALA A 286 15.75 -8.23 1.59
CA ALA A 286 16.00 -9.41 2.42
C ALA A 286 16.10 -9.06 3.91
N TRP A 287 16.83 -8.00 4.28
CA TRP A 287 16.96 -7.54 5.66
C TRP A 287 15.60 -7.14 6.27
N ALA A 288 14.75 -6.45 5.51
CA ALA A 288 13.39 -6.13 5.96
C ALA A 288 12.57 -7.41 6.23
N ASN A 289 12.69 -8.45 5.39
CA ASN A 289 12.03 -9.72 5.64
C ASN A 289 12.60 -10.45 6.86
N MET A 290 13.93 -10.53 6.97
CA MET A 290 14.64 -11.25 8.04
C MET A 290 14.40 -10.62 9.42
N LEU A 291 14.30 -9.30 9.50
CA LEU A 291 14.21 -8.58 10.77
C LEU A 291 12.78 -8.23 11.20
N LEU A 292 11.81 -8.15 10.27
CA LEU A 292 10.46 -7.65 10.59
C LEU A 292 9.36 -8.60 10.15
N MET A 293 9.39 -9.05 8.90
CA MET A 293 8.21 -9.68 8.30
C MET A 293 8.16 -11.18 8.52
N GLY A 294 9.29 -11.90 8.41
CA GLY A 294 9.31 -13.36 8.44
C GLY A 294 8.35 -13.99 7.45
N ALA A 295 8.17 -13.41 6.26
CA ALA A 295 7.25 -13.91 5.26
C ALA A 295 7.90 -14.98 4.36
N ALA A 296 7.06 -15.82 3.76
CA ALA A 296 7.43 -16.81 2.74
C ALA A 296 6.77 -16.50 1.38
N GLY A 297 6.39 -15.24 1.16
CA GLY A 297 5.83 -14.77 -0.11
C GLY A 297 6.89 -14.27 -1.09
N PRO A 298 6.45 -13.71 -2.25
CA PRO A 298 7.37 -13.29 -3.30
C PRO A 298 8.30 -12.16 -2.87
N ILE A 299 9.61 -12.34 -3.09
CA ILE A 299 10.60 -11.25 -2.99
C ILE A 299 11.04 -10.89 -4.42
N LYS A 300 10.71 -9.68 -4.85
CA LYS A 300 10.95 -9.18 -6.21
C LYS A 300 11.50 -7.75 -6.16
N SER A 301 12.80 -7.60 -5.97
CA SER A 301 13.45 -6.30 -5.80
C SER A 301 13.84 -5.69 -7.18
N PRO A 302 13.08 -4.71 -7.71
CA PRO A 302 13.33 -4.19 -9.05
C PRO A 302 14.50 -3.20 -9.09
N SER A 303 15.07 -3.02 -10.28
CA SER A 303 16.00 -1.92 -10.59
C SER A 303 15.54 -1.20 -11.85
N GLY A 304 14.85 -0.07 -11.63
CA GLY A 304 14.27 0.80 -12.65
C GLY A 304 14.98 2.15 -12.75
N THR A 305 16.21 2.27 -12.21
CA THR A 305 16.94 3.54 -12.05
C THR A 305 16.08 4.59 -11.33
N CYS A 306 15.76 5.73 -11.95
CA CYS A 306 14.94 6.79 -11.36
C CYS A 306 13.44 6.42 -11.23
N ALA A 307 13.00 5.35 -11.91
CA ALA A 307 11.62 4.87 -11.89
C ALA A 307 11.42 3.60 -11.05
N THR A 308 12.43 3.17 -10.29
CA THR A 308 12.39 1.94 -9.48
C THR A 308 11.17 1.84 -8.58
N ALA A 309 10.82 2.90 -7.84
CA ALA A 309 9.65 2.87 -6.96
C ALA A 309 8.32 2.63 -7.70
N ILE A 310 8.18 3.08 -8.96
CA ILE A 310 6.97 2.83 -9.74
C ILE A 310 6.99 1.43 -10.36
N GLU A 311 8.15 0.93 -10.76
CA GLU A 311 8.30 -0.48 -11.18
C GLU A 311 8.01 -1.46 -10.04
N SER A 312 8.41 -1.10 -8.81
CA SER A 312 8.06 -1.81 -7.57
C SER A 312 6.56 -1.87 -7.35
N LEU A 313 5.89 -0.72 -7.42
CA LEU A 313 4.44 -0.63 -7.27
C LEU A 313 3.71 -1.42 -8.38
N ASP A 314 4.13 -1.29 -9.64
CA ASP A 314 3.52 -2.00 -10.78
C ASP A 314 3.61 -3.52 -10.60
N THR A 315 4.78 -4.03 -10.22
CA THR A 315 5.02 -5.46 -9.95
C THR A 315 4.09 -6.00 -8.85
N ALA A 316 3.86 -5.23 -7.79
CA ALA A 316 2.97 -5.60 -6.71
C ALA A 316 1.49 -5.54 -7.13
N CYS A 317 1.10 -4.52 -7.90
CA CYS A 317 -0.26 -4.38 -8.43
C CYS A 317 -0.63 -5.60 -9.29
N GLU A 318 0.27 -6.04 -10.17
CA GLU A 318 0.08 -7.28 -10.94
C GLU A 318 -0.06 -8.52 -10.03
N GLY A 319 0.74 -8.59 -8.96
CA GLY A 319 0.68 -9.68 -7.98
C GLY A 319 -0.67 -9.77 -7.26
N ILE A 320 -1.20 -8.63 -6.82
CA ILE A 320 -2.49 -8.52 -6.15
C ILE A 320 -3.64 -8.82 -7.11
N GLN A 321 -3.66 -8.22 -8.30
CA GLN A 321 -4.70 -8.45 -9.31
C GLN A 321 -4.74 -9.90 -9.81
N ALA A 322 -3.58 -10.57 -9.85
CA ALA A 322 -3.47 -11.99 -10.17
C ALA A 322 -3.89 -12.91 -9.00
N GLY A 323 -4.22 -12.37 -7.82
CA GLY A 323 -4.58 -13.13 -6.63
C GLY A 323 -3.42 -13.93 -6.02
N LYS A 324 -2.16 -13.56 -6.32
CA LYS A 324 -0.97 -14.25 -5.79
C LYS A 324 -0.59 -13.79 -4.38
N VAL A 325 -0.92 -12.55 -4.06
CA VAL A 325 -0.60 -11.90 -2.78
C VAL A 325 -1.76 -10.98 -2.38
N LYS A 326 -1.89 -10.72 -1.08
CA LYS A 326 -2.88 -9.81 -0.51
C LYS A 326 -2.28 -8.53 0.03
N VAL A 327 -0.99 -8.57 0.40
CA VAL A 327 -0.23 -7.45 0.94
C VAL A 327 1.09 -7.33 0.20
N ALA A 328 1.56 -6.11 -0.03
CA ALA A 328 2.87 -5.88 -0.61
C ALA A 328 3.57 -4.67 0.03
N LEU A 329 4.86 -4.82 0.32
CA LEU A 329 5.75 -3.70 0.58
C LEU A 329 6.35 -3.24 -0.76
N VAL A 330 6.16 -1.97 -1.10
CA VAL A 330 6.65 -1.38 -2.35
C VAL A 330 7.39 -0.09 -2.05
N GLY A 331 8.31 0.30 -2.95
CA GLY A 331 9.06 1.53 -2.76
C GLY A 331 10.39 1.54 -3.46
N GLY A 332 11.24 2.49 -3.06
CA GLY A 332 12.58 2.64 -3.58
C GLY A 332 13.53 3.28 -2.58
N THR A 333 14.81 2.97 -2.71
CA THR A 333 15.90 3.56 -1.93
C THR A 333 17.12 3.79 -2.82
N ASP A 334 17.88 4.86 -2.55
CA ASP A 334 19.24 5.05 -3.06
C ASP A 334 19.97 6.08 -2.18
N ASP A 335 21.28 5.93 -2.06
CA ASP A 335 22.14 6.84 -1.31
C ASP A 335 22.86 7.87 -2.22
N LEU A 336 23.52 8.84 -1.61
CA LEU A 336 24.46 9.78 -2.22
C LEU A 336 25.88 9.35 -1.84
N GLN A 337 26.74 9.09 -2.83
CA GLN A 337 28.16 8.83 -2.59
C GLN A 337 29.05 9.52 -3.64
N GLU A 338 30.32 9.69 -3.30
CA GLU A 338 31.34 10.38 -4.10
C GLU A 338 31.38 9.92 -5.56
N GLU A 339 31.47 8.61 -5.79
CA GLU A 339 31.65 8.03 -7.12
C GLU A 339 30.45 8.29 -8.02
N MET A 340 29.24 8.08 -7.48
CA MET A 340 28.00 8.29 -8.23
C MET A 340 27.78 9.76 -8.58
N SER A 341 28.04 10.66 -7.64
CA SER A 341 27.91 12.11 -7.86
C SER A 341 28.84 12.57 -8.98
N TYR A 342 30.07 12.07 -8.98
CA TYR A 342 31.05 12.34 -10.03
C TYR A 342 30.61 11.82 -11.40
N GLU A 343 30.05 10.61 -11.48
CA GLU A 343 29.60 10.06 -12.76
C GLU A 343 28.36 10.75 -13.33
N PHE A 344 27.39 11.14 -12.49
CA PHE A 344 26.26 11.96 -12.97
C PHE A 344 26.71 13.31 -13.53
N ALA A 345 27.75 13.90 -12.95
CA ALA A 345 28.36 15.11 -13.46
C ALA A 345 29.06 14.90 -14.82
N ASN A 346 29.78 13.79 -14.99
CA ASN A 346 30.38 13.41 -16.28
C ASN A 346 29.31 13.22 -17.38
N MET A 347 28.15 12.70 -17.01
CA MET A 347 26.98 12.60 -17.89
C MET A 347 26.27 13.93 -18.14
N LYS A 348 26.69 15.01 -17.46
CA LYS A 348 26.05 16.34 -17.48
C LYS A 348 24.57 16.30 -17.10
N ALA A 349 24.20 15.38 -16.20
CA ALA A 349 22.83 15.20 -15.76
C ALA A 349 22.49 16.11 -14.56
N THR A 350 23.45 16.28 -13.65
CA THR A 350 23.34 17.15 -12.47
C THR A 350 23.71 18.60 -12.79
N ALA A 351 23.03 19.53 -12.11
CA ALA A 351 23.33 20.96 -12.19
C ALA A 351 24.77 21.25 -11.76
N ASN A 352 25.47 22.10 -12.50
CA ASN A 352 26.78 22.58 -12.09
C ASN A 352 26.61 23.64 -11.00
N THR A 353 26.86 23.27 -9.75
CA THR A 353 26.56 24.14 -8.61
C THR A 353 27.46 25.37 -8.53
N VAL A 354 28.69 25.30 -9.03
CA VAL A 354 29.61 26.45 -9.09
C VAL A 354 29.05 27.51 -10.04
N GLU A 355 28.57 27.09 -11.22
CA GLU A 355 27.90 28.01 -12.16
C GLU A 355 26.62 28.61 -11.57
N GLU A 356 25.87 27.82 -10.81
CA GLU A 356 24.60 28.24 -10.23
C GLU A 356 24.79 29.27 -9.11
N LEU A 357 25.76 29.04 -8.22
CA LEU A 357 26.18 30.00 -7.20
C LEU A 357 26.71 31.29 -7.86
N ALA A 358 27.49 31.17 -8.94
CA ALA A 358 27.98 32.33 -9.70
C ALA A 358 26.85 33.15 -10.36
N ARG A 359 25.67 32.54 -10.59
CA ARG A 359 24.44 33.22 -11.03
C ARG A 359 23.61 33.80 -9.87
N GLY A 360 24.09 33.69 -8.64
CA GLY A 360 23.44 34.21 -7.43
C GLY A 360 22.36 33.29 -6.85
N ARG A 361 22.29 32.01 -7.24
CA ARG A 361 21.34 31.05 -6.66
C ARG A 361 21.84 30.55 -5.32
N THR A 362 20.93 30.41 -4.37
CA THR A 362 21.19 29.66 -3.13
C THR A 362 21.05 28.15 -3.36
N PRO A 363 21.64 27.28 -2.52
CA PRO A 363 21.48 25.82 -2.62
C PRO A 363 20.03 25.35 -2.76
N ARG A 364 19.12 26.00 -2.02
CA ARG A 364 17.68 25.69 -2.01
C ARG A 364 16.98 25.97 -3.34
N GLU A 365 17.52 26.85 -4.19
CA GLU A 365 16.93 27.29 -5.46
C GLU A 365 17.54 26.59 -6.69
N ILE A 366 18.55 25.72 -6.48
CA ILE A 366 19.25 25.05 -7.59
C ILE A 366 18.31 24.05 -8.28
N SER A 367 17.52 23.29 -7.51
CA SER A 367 16.48 22.43 -8.07
C SER A 367 15.23 23.25 -8.36
N ARG A 368 14.99 23.53 -9.65
CA ARG A 368 13.86 24.36 -10.09
C ARG A 368 13.21 23.79 -11.34
N PRO A 369 12.48 22.67 -11.19
CA PRO A 369 11.77 22.05 -12.30
C PRO A 369 10.87 23.07 -13.02
N THR A 370 10.70 22.91 -14.33
CA THR A 370 9.86 23.76 -15.21
C THR A 370 10.28 25.23 -15.38
N ALA A 371 11.21 25.74 -14.56
CA ALA A 371 11.74 27.09 -14.70
C ALA A 371 12.52 27.27 -16.02
N SER A 372 12.46 28.46 -16.62
CA SER A 372 13.22 28.83 -17.83
C SER A 372 14.72 28.67 -17.65
N SER A 373 15.19 28.86 -16.41
CA SER A 373 16.60 28.82 -16.05
C SER A 373 17.08 27.45 -15.55
N ARG A 374 16.25 26.39 -15.59
CA ARG A 374 16.62 25.05 -15.12
C ARG A 374 17.87 24.49 -15.82
N ALA A 375 18.76 23.85 -15.06
CA ALA A 375 20.13 23.56 -15.50
C ALA A 375 20.60 22.12 -15.26
N GLY A 376 19.74 21.25 -14.74
CA GLY A 376 20.11 19.90 -14.30
C GLY A 376 19.40 19.55 -13.00
N PHE A 377 19.44 18.28 -12.62
CA PHE A 377 18.88 17.85 -11.34
C PHE A 377 19.87 18.06 -10.19
N VAL A 378 19.35 18.17 -8.96
CA VAL A 378 20.15 18.11 -7.72
C VAL A 378 20.01 16.72 -7.15
N GLU A 379 21.12 16.02 -6.94
CA GLU A 379 21.11 14.65 -6.42
C GLU A 379 20.69 14.64 -4.94
N SER A 380 19.98 13.59 -4.51
CA SER A 380 19.55 13.39 -3.13
C SER A 380 19.75 11.94 -2.66
N ALA A 381 19.72 11.69 -1.36
CA ALA A 381 19.68 10.36 -0.74
C ALA A 381 18.35 10.11 -0.01
N GLY A 382 17.96 8.84 0.12
CA GLY A 382 16.91 8.41 1.04
C GLY A 382 16.04 7.27 0.51
N CYS A 383 14.93 7.01 1.21
CA CYS A 383 14.01 5.91 0.96
C CYS A 383 12.54 6.37 1.03
N GLY A 384 11.66 5.70 0.30
CA GLY A 384 10.21 5.79 0.49
C GLY A 384 9.58 4.42 0.34
N VAL A 385 8.62 4.09 1.21
CA VAL A 385 7.94 2.80 1.25
C VAL A 385 6.42 3.02 1.35
N GLN A 386 5.66 2.18 0.67
CA GLN A 386 4.21 2.06 0.82
C GLN A 386 3.83 0.61 1.14
N VAL A 387 2.74 0.46 1.89
CA VAL A 387 2.08 -0.83 2.14
C VAL A 387 0.82 -0.87 1.26
N LEU A 388 0.79 -1.80 0.32
CA LEU A 388 -0.38 -2.08 -0.52
C LEU A 388 -1.16 -3.24 0.07
N MET A 389 -2.49 -3.17 -0.01
CA MET A 389 -3.38 -4.27 0.34
C MET A 389 -4.51 -4.42 -0.69
N THR A 390 -5.16 -5.58 -0.71
CA THR A 390 -6.52 -5.66 -1.26
C THR A 390 -7.45 -4.77 -0.44
N ALA A 391 -8.40 -4.10 -1.08
CA ALA A 391 -9.38 -3.26 -0.39
C ALA A 391 -10.20 -4.08 0.60
N GLN A 392 -10.54 -5.32 0.24
CA GLN A 392 -11.18 -6.27 1.14
C GLN A 392 -10.40 -6.42 2.45
N LEU A 393 -9.11 -6.79 2.39
CA LEU A 393 -8.33 -7.08 3.58
C LEU A 393 -8.17 -5.81 4.43
N ALA A 394 -7.99 -4.66 3.77
CA ALA A 394 -7.89 -3.38 4.44
C ALA A 394 -9.17 -3.03 5.24
N LEU A 395 -10.34 -3.29 4.66
CA LEU A 395 -11.64 -3.09 5.33
C LEU A 395 -11.84 -4.09 6.48
N GLU A 396 -11.46 -5.36 6.29
CA GLU A 396 -11.55 -6.42 7.29
C GLU A 396 -10.73 -6.08 8.55
N MET A 397 -9.46 -5.75 8.34
CA MET A 397 -8.50 -5.39 9.39
C MET A 397 -8.82 -4.04 10.02
N GLY A 398 -9.57 -3.18 9.33
CA GLY A 398 -9.80 -1.80 9.76
C GLY A 398 -8.52 -0.98 9.78
N VAL A 399 -7.70 -1.07 8.72
CA VAL A 399 -6.51 -0.22 8.56
C VAL A 399 -6.89 1.09 7.83
N PRO A 400 -6.12 2.18 8.00
CA PRO A 400 -6.31 3.39 7.20
C PRO A 400 -6.22 3.09 5.71
N ILE A 401 -6.95 3.86 4.89
CA ILE A 401 -6.90 3.76 3.43
C ILE A 401 -6.63 5.17 2.89
N TYR A 402 -5.42 5.40 2.39
CA TYR A 402 -4.95 6.71 1.94
C TYR A 402 -5.30 7.00 0.48
N GLY A 403 -5.43 5.96 -0.34
CA GLY A 403 -5.75 6.10 -1.76
C GLY A 403 -5.90 4.74 -2.46
N ILE A 404 -6.58 4.77 -3.59
CA ILE A 404 -6.76 3.60 -4.47
C ILE A 404 -5.72 3.72 -5.58
N VAL A 405 -4.98 2.64 -5.85
CA VAL A 405 -4.14 2.54 -7.04
C VAL A 405 -5.03 2.06 -8.19
N ALA A 406 -5.61 2.98 -8.94
CA ALA A 406 -6.57 2.66 -9.99
C ALA A 406 -5.89 2.12 -11.25
N TYR A 407 -4.67 2.57 -11.53
CA TYR A 407 -3.87 2.10 -12.66
C TYR A 407 -2.37 2.28 -12.40
N SER A 408 -1.57 1.33 -12.87
CA SER A 408 -0.11 1.42 -12.96
C SER A 408 0.36 0.89 -14.31
N GLN A 409 1.51 1.38 -14.77
CA GLN A 409 2.16 0.88 -15.98
C GLN A 409 3.66 1.21 -15.99
N MET A 410 4.47 0.25 -16.46
CA MET A 410 5.80 0.50 -17.01
C MET A 410 5.84 0.50 -18.56
N ALA A 411 6.71 1.30 -19.17
CA ALA A 411 6.86 1.40 -20.62
C ALA A 411 8.30 1.69 -21.06
N GLY A 412 8.78 0.93 -22.05
CA GLY A 412 9.93 1.28 -22.88
C GLY A 412 9.58 2.32 -23.95
N ASP A 413 10.58 2.90 -24.61
CA ASP A 413 10.36 3.96 -25.59
C ASP A 413 10.43 3.47 -27.04
N LYS A 414 11.63 3.41 -27.60
CA LYS A 414 11.89 3.12 -29.02
C LYS A 414 13.37 2.87 -29.29
N ILE A 415 13.70 2.53 -30.53
CA ILE A 415 15.10 2.45 -30.98
C ILE A 415 15.81 3.78 -30.73
N GLY A 416 16.94 3.73 -30.02
CA GLY A 416 17.76 4.88 -29.69
C GLY A 416 19.22 4.49 -29.46
N ARG A 417 20.07 5.49 -29.21
CA ARG A 417 21.49 5.33 -28.85
C ARG A 417 21.89 6.16 -27.62
N SER A 418 20.92 6.80 -26.97
CA SER A 418 21.11 7.60 -25.76
C SER A 418 20.29 6.99 -24.63
N VAL A 419 20.94 6.20 -23.78
CA VAL A 419 20.34 5.57 -22.58
C VAL A 419 19.69 6.59 -21.62
N PRO A 420 20.27 7.78 -21.34
CA PRO A 420 19.67 8.73 -20.40
C PRO A 420 18.57 9.62 -21.01
N ALA A 421 18.25 9.46 -22.30
CA ALA A 421 17.24 10.30 -22.93
C ALA A 421 15.83 9.85 -22.48
N PRO A 422 15.00 10.73 -21.91
CA PRO A 422 13.61 10.40 -21.63
C PRO A 422 12.83 10.30 -22.94
N GLY A 423 11.93 9.33 -23.04
CA GLY A 423 11.06 9.17 -24.19
C GLY A 423 9.58 9.26 -23.83
N LYS A 424 8.76 8.74 -24.75
CA LYS A 424 7.31 8.96 -24.78
C LYS A 424 6.52 7.66 -24.73
N GLY A 425 7.14 6.52 -24.40
CA GLY A 425 6.50 5.21 -24.39
C GLY A 425 5.26 5.15 -23.49
N ILE A 426 5.29 5.91 -22.40
CA ILE A 426 4.18 5.97 -21.44
C ILE A 426 2.90 6.56 -22.04
N LEU A 427 2.95 7.27 -23.19
CA LEU A 427 1.76 7.68 -23.97
C LEU A 427 0.80 6.51 -24.24
N THR A 428 1.31 5.29 -24.28
CA THR A 428 0.50 4.08 -24.49
C THR A 428 -0.53 3.81 -23.39
N ALA A 429 -0.45 4.48 -22.24
CA ALA A 429 -1.49 4.50 -21.20
C ALA A 429 -2.79 5.19 -21.68
N ALA A 430 -2.68 6.09 -22.66
CA ALA A 430 -3.80 6.81 -23.25
C ALA A 430 -4.27 6.22 -24.60
N ARG A 431 -3.67 5.13 -25.09
CA ARG A 431 -3.98 4.58 -26.43
C ARG A 431 -5.45 4.15 -26.52
N GLU A 432 -6.21 4.71 -27.46
CA GLU A 432 -7.59 4.28 -27.71
C GLU A 432 -7.99 4.32 -29.19
N SER A 433 -9.07 3.61 -29.53
CA SER A 433 -9.76 3.75 -30.80
C SER A 433 -10.52 5.08 -30.85
N THR A 434 -10.82 5.58 -32.04
CA THR A 434 -11.54 6.85 -32.23
C THR A 434 -12.98 6.82 -31.69
N THR A 435 -13.54 5.63 -31.43
CA THR A 435 -14.90 5.44 -30.91
C THR A 435 -14.92 5.07 -29.43
N ALA A 436 -13.76 4.95 -28.77
CA ALA A 436 -13.67 4.48 -27.39
C ALA A 436 -14.54 5.28 -26.41
N SER A 437 -14.58 6.61 -26.57
CA SER A 437 -15.38 7.51 -25.73
C SER A 437 -16.89 7.31 -25.90
N LEU A 438 -17.34 6.63 -26.95
CA LEU A 438 -18.74 6.30 -27.21
C LEU A 438 -19.13 4.92 -26.66
N SER A 439 -18.19 4.16 -26.09
CA SER A 439 -18.47 2.81 -25.61
C SER A 439 -19.45 2.83 -24.43
N PRO A 440 -20.56 2.07 -24.49
CA PRO A 440 -21.47 1.90 -23.35
C PRO A 440 -20.79 1.30 -22.12
N LEU A 441 -19.65 0.60 -22.28
CA LEU A 441 -18.88 0.04 -21.16
C LEU A 441 -18.29 1.13 -20.25
N LEU A 442 -18.23 2.39 -20.70
CA LEU A 442 -17.81 3.50 -19.83
C LEU A 442 -18.93 3.96 -18.88
N ASP A 443 -20.19 3.65 -19.19
CA ASP A 443 -21.33 3.94 -18.34
C ASP A 443 -21.53 2.82 -17.31
N ALA A 444 -21.41 3.17 -16.03
CA ALA A 444 -21.60 2.23 -14.94
C ALA A 444 -23.04 1.68 -14.86
N THR A 445 -24.04 2.44 -15.31
CA THR A 445 -25.45 2.00 -15.31
C THR A 445 -25.67 0.89 -16.32
N PHE A 446 -25.12 1.05 -17.54
CA PHE A 446 -25.13 0.01 -18.56
C PHE A 446 -24.48 -1.28 -18.05
N ARG A 447 -23.27 -1.16 -17.47
CA ARG A 447 -22.54 -2.30 -16.93
C ARG A 447 -23.29 -3.00 -15.79
N GLN A 448 -23.87 -2.24 -14.85
CA GLN A 448 -24.65 -2.80 -13.74
C GLN A 448 -25.80 -3.66 -14.26
N LYS A 449 -26.56 -3.17 -15.24
CA LYS A 449 -27.65 -3.92 -15.84
C LYS A 449 -27.18 -5.25 -16.45
N GLN A 450 -26.07 -5.23 -17.19
CA GLN A 450 -25.50 -6.44 -17.79
C GLN A 450 -25.00 -7.43 -16.75
N PHE A 451 -24.38 -6.93 -15.67
CA PHE A 451 -23.94 -7.74 -14.55
C PHE A 451 -25.12 -8.41 -13.84
N GLU A 452 -26.19 -7.68 -13.55
CA GLU A 452 -27.40 -8.22 -12.89
C GLU A 452 -28.07 -9.30 -13.73
N GLU A 453 -28.23 -9.08 -15.04
CA GLU A 453 -28.79 -10.08 -15.97
C GLU A 453 -27.98 -11.39 -15.93
N LEU A 454 -26.65 -11.30 -15.98
CA LEU A 454 -25.77 -12.47 -15.92
C LEU A 454 -25.78 -13.14 -14.55
N ARG A 455 -25.77 -12.35 -13.46
CA ARG A 455 -25.86 -12.86 -12.09
C ARG A 455 -27.13 -13.68 -11.90
N THR A 456 -28.28 -13.17 -12.33
CA THR A 456 -29.56 -13.89 -12.26
C THR A 456 -29.53 -15.19 -13.06
N GLN A 457 -28.93 -15.19 -14.26
CA GLN A 457 -28.79 -16.43 -15.06
C GLN A 457 -27.93 -17.49 -14.36
N ILE A 458 -26.82 -17.10 -13.73
CA ILE A 458 -25.94 -18.00 -12.98
C ILE A 458 -26.69 -18.60 -11.79
N GLN A 459 -27.38 -17.77 -11.00
CA GLN A 459 -28.16 -18.22 -9.85
C GLN A 459 -29.28 -19.19 -10.25
N GLN A 460 -30.01 -18.89 -11.33
CA GLN A 460 -31.02 -19.81 -11.88
C GLN A 460 -30.39 -21.11 -12.41
N GLY A 461 -29.17 -21.06 -12.93
CA GLY A 461 -28.40 -22.24 -13.32
C GLY A 461 -28.09 -23.14 -12.13
N ALA A 462 -27.56 -22.56 -11.05
CA ALA A 462 -27.24 -23.28 -9.81
C ALA A 462 -28.49 -23.90 -9.16
N ALA A 463 -29.58 -23.14 -9.06
CA ALA A 463 -30.85 -23.63 -8.54
C ALA A 463 -31.39 -24.83 -9.33
N ARG A 464 -31.28 -24.80 -10.67
CA ARG A 464 -31.65 -25.94 -11.53
C ARG A 464 -30.76 -27.16 -11.31
N GLN A 465 -29.45 -26.97 -11.15
CA GLN A 465 -28.53 -28.08 -10.86
C GLN A 465 -28.85 -28.74 -9.51
N LEU A 466 -29.11 -27.95 -8.46
CA LEU A 466 -29.54 -28.45 -7.15
C LEU A 466 -30.86 -29.21 -7.23
N GLN A 467 -31.84 -28.66 -7.98
CA GLN A 467 -33.13 -29.31 -8.18
C GLN A 467 -33.00 -30.64 -8.94
N GLN A 468 -32.18 -30.68 -10.00
CA GLN A 468 -31.93 -31.90 -10.77
C GLN A 468 -31.23 -32.96 -9.92
N ALA A 469 -30.17 -32.57 -9.18
CA ALA A 469 -29.48 -33.48 -8.26
C ALA A 469 -30.42 -34.04 -7.18
N ARG A 470 -31.40 -33.24 -6.71
CA ARG A 470 -32.44 -33.69 -5.78
C ARG A 470 -33.38 -34.70 -6.45
N GLN A 471 -33.80 -34.46 -7.69
CA GLN A 471 -34.68 -35.36 -8.44
C GLN A 471 -34.00 -36.69 -8.78
N ASP A 472 -32.71 -36.66 -9.10
CA ASP A 472 -31.92 -37.85 -9.45
C ASP A 472 -31.43 -38.63 -8.21
N GLY A 473 -31.74 -38.15 -7.00
CA GLY A 473 -31.28 -38.77 -5.74
C GLY A 473 -29.78 -38.66 -5.50
N GLN A 474 -29.09 -37.73 -6.15
CA GLN A 474 -27.64 -37.53 -6.10
C GLN A 474 -27.21 -36.35 -5.21
N LEU A 475 -28.15 -35.60 -4.65
CA LEU A 475 -27.86 -34.43 -3.83
C LEU A 475 -27.16 -34.85 -2.52
N SER A 476 -25.90 -34.44 -2.36
CA SER A 476 -25.13 -34.53 -1.12
C SER A 476 -24.73 -33.12 -0.64
N PRO A 477 -24.42 -32.92 0.66
CA PRO A 477 -23.91 -31.64 1.16
C PRO A 477 -22.67 -31.16 0.40
N HIS A 478 -21.75 -32.09 0.09
CA HIS A 478 -20.57 -31.80 -0.70
C HIS A 478 -20.92 -31.32 -2.12
N LEU A 479 -21.82 -32.00 -2.82
CA LEU A 479 -22.23 -31.60 -4.17
C LEU A 479 -22.92 -30.23 -4.17
N ALA A 480 -23.77 -29.96 -3.16
CA ALA A 480 -24.40 -28.65 -3.00
C ALA A 480 -23.36 -27.54 -2.81
N GLN A 481 -22.39 -27.74 -1.92
CA GLN A 481 -21.27 -26.81 -1.72
C GLN A 481 -20.46 -26.60 -3.00
N VAL A 482 -20.22 -27.65 -3.79
CA VAL A 482 -19.51 -27.54 -5.08
C VAL A 482 -20.30 -26.67 -6.07
N ILE A 483 -21.62 -26.87 -6.17
CA ILE A 483 -22.50 -26.07 -7.04
C ILE A 483 -22.49 -24.60 -6.60
N ASP A 484 -22.66 -24.35 -5.30
CA ASP A 484 -22.70 -22.99 -4.75
C ASP A 484 -21.36 -22.27 -4.93
N ARG A 485 -20.23 -22.95 -4.66
CA ARG A 485 -18.88 -22.41 -4.90
C ARG A 485 -18.64 -22.11 -6.38
N ALA A 486 -19.12 -22.98 -7.28
CA ALA A 486 -19.02 -22.76 -8.72
C ALA A 486 -19.86 -21.56 -9.18
N ALA A 487 -21.07 -21.40 -8.64
CA ALA A 487 -21.93 -20.25 -8.90
C ALA A 487 -21.31 -18.95 -8.40
N ALA A 488 -20.82 -18.93 -7.15
CA ALA A 488 -20.13 -17.78 -6.57
C ALA A 488 -18.88 -17.39 -7.38
N SER A 489 -18.10 -18.38 -7.83
CA SER A 489 -16.95 -18.15 -8.71
C SER A 489 -17.35 -17.51 -10.05
N GLN A 490 -18.43 -18.00 -10.68
CA GLN A 490 -18.95 -17.42 -11.92
C GLN A 490 -19.48 -15.99 -11.71
N ILE A 491 -20.15 -15.72 -10.59
CA ILE A 491 -20.60 -14.36 -10.25
C ILE A 491 -19.41 -13.43 -10.06
N ARG A 492 -18.34 -13.85 -9.38
CA ARG A 492 -17.10 -13.06 -9.25
C ARG A 492 -16.41 -12.83 -10.60
N GLN A 493 -16.45 -13.78 -11.52
CA GLN A 493 -15.95 -13.59 -12.88
C GLN A 493 -16.79 -12.56 -13.65
N ALA A 494 -18.13 -12.64 -13.54
CA ALA A 494 -19.04 -11.65 -14.11
C ALA A 494 -18.82 -10.25 -13.51
N GLN A 495 -18.60 -10.18 -12.20
CA GLN A 495 -18.29 -8.96 -11.48
C GLN A 495 -17.03 -8.31 -12.04
N ASN A 496 -15.94 -9.08 -12.19
CA ASN A 496 -14.70 -8.61 -12.78
C ASN A 496 -14.85 -8.17 -14.24
N LEU A 497 -15.57 -8.95 -15.05
CA LEU A 497 -15.85 -8.66 -16.45
C LEU A 497 -16.44 -7.25 -16.62
N TYR A 498 -17.44 -6.90 -15.81
CA TYR A 498 -18.12 -5.61 -15.85
C TYR A 498 -17.56 -4.57 -14.87
N GLY A 499 -16.62 -4.94 -14.02
CA GLY A 499 -15.95 -4.05 -13.08
C GLY A 499 -14.61 -3.55 -13.63
N LEU A 500 -13.59 -4.42 -13.57
CA LEU A 500 -12.19 -4.08 -13.85
C LEU A 500 -11.78 -4.42 -15.29
N ASP A 501 -12.34 -5.46 -15.89
CA ASP A 501 -11.86 -6.07 -17.14
C ASP A 501 -12.51 -5.48 -18.41
N LEU A 502 -12.85 -4.18 -18.37
CA LEU A 502 -13.53 -3.48 -19.48
C LEU A 502 -12.78 -3.61 -20.81
N ARG A 503 -11.44 -3.61 -20.75
CA ARG A 503 -10.58 -3.73 -21.93
C ARG A 503 -10.46 -5.14 -22.47
N GLN A 504 -10.83 -6.17 -21.71
CA GLN A 504 -10.94 -7.53 -22.25
C GLN A 504 -12.14 -7.63 -23.20
N GLN A 505 -13.20 -6.88 -22.92
CA GLN A 505 -14.39 -6.79 -23.77
C GLN A 505 -14.15 -5.87 -24.97
N GLU A 506 -13.59 -4.67 -24.73
CA GLU A 506 -13.29 -3.69 -25.77
C GLU A 506 -11.84 -3.17 -25.64
N PRO A 507 -10.87 -3.81 -26.32
CA PRO A 507 -9.45 -3.43 -26.22
C PRO A 507 -9.14 -2.01 -26.71
N GLY A 508 -10.06 -1.42 -27.48
CA GLY A 508 -10.00 -0.06 -27.99
C GLY A 508 -10.20 1.02 -26.92
N ILE A 509 -10.73 0.70 -25.73
CA ILE A 509 -10.80 1.65 -24.61
C ILE A 509 -9.39 1.86 -24.04
N SER A 510 -9.01 3.11 -23.77
CA SER A 510 -7.70 3.39 -23.17
C SER A 510 -7.58 2.86 -21.75
N PRO A 511 -6.39 2.39 -21.34
CA PRO A 511 -6.14 1.97 -19.97
C PRO A 511 -6.57 2.99 -18.91
N ILE A 512 -6.20 4.26 -19.08
CA ILE A 512 -6.58 5.34 -18.15
C ILE A 512 -8.11 5.51 -18.06
N ARG A 513 -8.80 5.51 -19.20
CA ARG A 513 -10.26 5.71 -19.22
C ARG A 513 -10.98 4.52 -18.57
N ALA A 514 -10.56 3.30 -18.86
CA ALA A 514 -11.10 2.10 -18.24
C ALA A 514 -10.94 2.15 -16.71
N ALA A 515 -9.74 2.48 -16.22
CA ALA A 515 -9.45 2.55 -14.79
C ALA A 515 -10.28 3.61 -14.05
N LEU A 516 -10.47 4.79 -14.65
CA LEU A 516 -11.31 5.85 -14.07
C LEU A 516 -12.80 5.48 -14.09
N ALA A 517 -13.27 4.85 -15.17
CA ALA A 517 -14.68 4.48 -15.33
C ALA A 517 -15.16 3.48 -14.28
N VAL A 518 -14.28 2.63 -13.72
CA VAL A 518 -14.59 1.75 -12.58
C VAL A 518 -15.17 2.55 -11.41
N TRP A 519 -14.62 3.75 -11.18
CA TRP A 519 -14.97 4.63 -10.07
C TRP A 519 -15.95 5.74 -10.46
N GLY A 520 -16.60 5.61 -11.63
CA GLY A 520 -17.49 6.64 -12.16
C GLY A 520 -16.78 7.96 -12.47
N LEU A 521 -15.46 7.90 -12.71
CA LEU A 521 -14.62 9.05 -13.01
C LEU A 521 -14.35 9.13 -14.51
N THR A 522 -14.05 10.35 -14.96
CA THR A 522 -13.61 10.65 -16.32
C THR A 522 -12.22 11.22 -16.30
N VAL A 523 -11.64 11.39 -17.50
CA VAL A 523 -10.32 12.02 -17.64
C VAL A 523 -10.32 13.45 -17.11
N ASP A 524 -11.48 14.13 -17.03
CA ASP A 524 -11.63 15.47 -16.43
C ASP A 524 -11.47 15.49 -14.89
N ASP A 525 -11.55 14.34 -14.23
CA ASP A 525 -11.42 14.23 -12.77
C ASP A 525 -9.96 14.09 -12.29
N ILE A 526 -9.00 13.87 -13.19
CA ILE A 526 -7.56 13.96 -12.87
C ILE A 526 -7.21 15.43 -12.64
N ALA A 527 -7.11 15.87 -11.39
CA ALA A 527 -6.88 17.29 -11.09
C ALA A 527 -5.39 17.65 -11.01
N VAL A 528 -4.54 16.67 -10.68
CA VAL A 528 -3.12 16.88 -10.38
C VAL A 528 -2.26 15.90 -11.17
N ALA A 529 -1.12 16.38 -11.65
CA ALA A 529 -0.04 15.54 -12.15
C ALA A 529 1.22 15.77 -11.31
N SER A 530 1.62 14.77 -10.54
CA SER A 530 2.89 14.72 -9.83
C SER A 530 3.98 14.34 -10.85
N PHE A 531 4.71 15.34 -11.30
CA PHE A 531 5.73 15.20 -12.34
C PHE A 531 7.02 14.65 -11.76
N HIS A 532 7.72 13.85 -12.56
CA HIS A 532 9.09 13.47 -12.31
C HIS A 532 9.95 14.72 -12.16
N GLY A 533 9.74 15.73 -13.01
CA GLY A 533 10.15 17.13 -12.79
C GLY A 533 11.56 17.26 -12.22
N THR A 534 12.59 16.90 -13.01
CA THR A 534 13.97 16.79 -12.53
C THR A 534 14.77 18.07 -12.67
N SER A 535 14.19 19.19 -13.13
CA SER A 535 14.96 20.42 -13.41
C SER A 535 15.97 20.25 -14.57
N THR A 536 15.81 19.20 -15.38
CA THR A 536 16.57 19.02 -16.62
C THR A 536 15.76 19.55 -17.81
N LYS A 537 16.47 20.11 -18.81
CA LYS A 537 15.80 20.65 -20.01
C LYS A 537 15.04 19.59 -20.80
N ALA A 538 15.61 18.39 -20.91
CA ALA A 538 15.03 17.28 -21.66
C ALA A 538 13.80 16.69 -20.96
N ASN A 539 13.88 16.38 -19.67
CA ASN A 539 12.78 15.75 -18.94
C ASN A 539 11.55 16.65 -18.89
N ASP A 540 11.68 17.86 -18.34
CA ASP A 540 10.51 18.66 -17.97
C ASP A 540 9.69 19.07 -19.20
N LYS A 541 10.37 19.28 -20.35
CA LYS A 541 9.70 19.50 -21.63
C LYS A 541 9.03 18.22 -22.15
N ASN A 542 9.74 17.10 -22.15
CA ASN A 542 9.20 15.83 -22.63
C ASN A 542 7.99 15.38 -21.82
N GLU A 543 8.08 15.43 -20.50
CA GLU A 543 7.02 15.06 -19.57
C GLU A 543 5.78 15.95 -19.75
N SER A 544 5.97 17.27 -19.84
CA SER A 544 4.88 18.21 -20.14
C SER A 544 4.20 17.88 -21.47
N GLU A 545 4.98 17.61 -22.53
CA GLU A 545 4.45 17.24 -23.83
C GLU A 545 3.67 15.93 -23.79
N VAL A 546 4.20 14.91 -23.10
CA VAL A 546 3.57 13.60 -22.96
C VAL A 546 2.21 13.74 -22.27
N ILE A 547 2.15 14.39 -21.11
CA ILE A 547 0.89 14.54 -20.37
C ILE A 547 -0.11 15.40 -21.15
N ASN A 548 0.32 16.53 -21.71
CA ASN A 548 -0.56 17.36 -22.53
C ASN A 548 -1.13 16.60 -23.74
N THR A 549 -0.30 15.77 -24.38
CA THR A 549 -0.73 14.92 -25.50
C THR A 549 -1.73 13.86 -25.05
N MET A 550 -1.52 13.21 -23.89
CA MET A 550 -2.51 12.29 -23.31
C MET A 550 -3.85 12.99 -23.08
N MET A 551 -3.83 14.14 -22.41
CA MET A 551 -5.06 14.90 -22.10
C MET A 551 -5.79 15.33 -23.37
N SER A 552 -5.04 15.81 -24.37
CA SER A 552 -5.60 16.17 -25.68
C SER A 552 -6.23 14.97 -26.38
N HIS A 553 -5.52 13.84 -26.42
CA HIS A 553 -5.96 12.62 -27.10
C HIS A 553 -7.21 12.01 -26.45
N LEU A 554 -7.27 12.04 -25.12
CA LEU A 554 -8.39 11.53 -24.34
C LEU A 554 -9.61 12.49 -24.30
N GLY A 555 -9.49 13.66 -24.94
CA GLY A 555 -10.59 14.62 -25.04
C GLY A 555 -10.86 15.38 -23.74
N ARG A 556 -9.83 15.63 -22.92
CA ARG A 556 -9.92 16.50 -21.72
C ARG A 556 -10.57 17.84 -22.10
N THR A 557 -11.49 18.33 -21.27
CA THR A 557 -12.21 19.57 -21.54
C THR A 557 -11.27 20.77 -21.57
N LYS A 558 -11.36 21.62 -22.60
CA LYS A 558 -10.58 22.86 -22.69
C LYS A 558 -10.93 23.80 -21.53
N GLY A 559 -9.92 24.39 -20.90
CA GLY A 559 -10.09 25.23 -19.72
C GLY A 559 -10.15 24.47 -18.39
N ASN A 560 -10.01 23.14 -18.41
CA ASN A 560 -9.85 22.30 -17.21
C ASN A 560 -8.41 21.76 -17.12
N PRO A 561 -7.39 22.62 -16.86
CA PRO A 561 -5.99 22.20 -16.84
C PRO A 561 -5.68 21.30 -15.63
N VAL A 562 -4.70 20.42 -15.81
CA VAL A 562 -4.12 19.60 -14.74
C VAL A 562 -3.05 20.41 -14.03
N MET A 563 -3.12 20.48 -12.69
CA MET A 563 -2.14 21.18 -11.87
C MET A 563 -0.87 20.35 -11.72
N VAL A 564 0.26 20.90 -12.16
CA VAL A 564 1.57 20.25 -12.11
C VAL A 564 2.23 20.46 -10.75
N VAL A 565 2.63 19.37 -10.10
CA VAL A 565 3.42 19.36 -8.86
C VAL A 565 4.80 18.80 -9.17
N CYS A 566 5.87 19.51 -8.76
CA CYS A 566 7.26 19.08 -8.98
C CYS A 566 8.03 19.00 -7.66
N GLN A 567 7.71 18.02 -6.81
CA GLN A 567 8.24 17.87 -5.44
C GLN A 567 9.79 17.98 -5.33
N LYS A 568 10.53 17.59 -6.38
CA LYS A 568 12.00 17.65 -6.41
C LYS A 568 12.59 19.05 -6.31
N TYR A 569 11.80 20.12 -6.45
CA TYR A 569 12.28 21.47 -6.12
C TYR A 569 12.73 21.55 -4.65
N LEU A 570 12.04 20.82 -3.77
CA LEU A 570 12.27 20.80 -2.33
C LEU A 570 13.22 19.67 -1.91
N THR A 571 13.03 18.48 -2.47
CA THR A 571 13.67 17.26 -2.00
C THR A 571 14.94 16.90 -2.78
N GLY A 572 15.18 17.51 -3.94
CA GLY A 572 16.13 16.98 -4.91
C GLY A 572 15.69 15.61 -5.46
N HIS A 573 16.59 14.93 -6.15
CA HIS A 573 16.33 13.68 -6.84
C HIS A 573 17.01 12.48 -6.16
N PRO A 574 16.25 11.61 -5.47
CA PRO A 574 16.79 10.45 -4.75
C PRO A 574 16.83 9.18 -5.60
N LYS A 575 17.05 9.34 -6.91
CA LYS A 575 17.13 8.22 -7.87
C LYS A 575 15.95 7.25 -7.71
N GLY A 576 16.17 6.03 -7.21
CA GLY A 576 15.18 4.97 -7.04
C GLY A 576 14.00 5.31 -6.14
N ALA A 577 14.20 6.14 -5.09
CA ALA A 577 13.12 6.54 -4.18
C ALA A 577 12.18 7.61 -4.77
N ALA A 578 12.49 8.17 -5.94
CA ALA A 578 11.82 9.36 -6.46
C ALA A 578 10.31 9.17 -6.63
N GLY A 579 9.88 8.04 -7.19
CA GLY A 579 8.47 7.72 -7.37
C GLY A 579 7.72 7.50 -6.05
N ALA A 580 8.41 6.99 -5.02
CA ALA A 580 7.81 6.72 -3.71
C ALA A 580 7.48 8.03 -2.97
N TRP A 581 8.39 9.02 -2.97
CA TRP A 581 8.11 10.33 -2.37
C TRP A 581 6.98 11.07 -3.10
N MET A 582 6.98 10.98 -4.43
CA MET A 582 5.93 11.56 -5.26
C MET A 582 4.57 10.92 -5.02
N LEU A 583 4.54 9.61 -4.75
CA LEU A 583 3.32 8.89 -4.39
C LEU A 583 2.82 9.32 -3.02
N ASN A 584 3.71 9.44 -2.02
CA ASN A 584 3.37 9.96 -0.69
C ASN A 584 2.76 11.36 -0.79
N GLY A 585 3.36 12.26 -1.59
CA GLY A 585 2.81 13.59 -1.87
C GLY A 585 1.42 13.52 -2.53
N GLY A 586 1.23 12.65 -3.52
CA GLY A 586 -0.07 12.41 -4.15
C GLY A 586 -1.16 11.97 -3.17
N LEU A 587 -0.83 11.07 -2.24
CA LEU A 587 -1.74 10.61 -1.18
C LEU A 587 -2.09 11.75 -0.21
N GLN A 588 -1.11 12.56 0.18
CA GLN A 588 -1.32 13.72 1.06
C GLN A 588 -2.16 14.82 0.39
N ILE A 589 -2.03 14.98 -0.93
CA ILE A 589 -2.91 15.85 -1.75
C ILE A 589 -4.35 15.33 -1.72
N LEU A 590 -4.58 14.02 -1.87
CA LEU A 590 -5.92 13.42 -1.78
C LEU A 590 -6.57 13.63 -0.41
N GLN A 591 -5.78 13.51 0.66
CA GLN A 591 -6.24 13.65 2.04
C GLN A 591 -6.56 15.10 2.41
N SER A 592 -5.69 16.04 2.05
CA SER A 592 -5.80 17.46 2.45
C SER A 592 -6.59 18.33 1.46
N GLY A 593 -6.64 17.94 0.19
CA GLY A 593 -7.11 18.80 -0.90
C GLY A 593 -6.18 19.97 -1.20
N ILE A 594 -4.98 20.04 -0.62
CA ILE A 594 -3.97 21.06 -0.91
C ILE A 594 -3.10 20.57 -2.06
N VAL A 595 -2.92 21.38 -3.09
CA VAL A 595 -1.98 21.12 -4.18
C VAL A 595 -0.76 22.02 -3.97
N PRO A 596 0.42 21.47 -3.61
CA PRO A 596 1.60 22.29 -3.32
C PRO A 596 2.18 22.94 -4.58
N GLY A 597 2.61 24.19 -4.45
CA GLY A 597 3.27 24.92 -5.53
C GLY A 597 4.75 24.60 -5.65
N ASN A 598 5.30 24.74 -6.85
CA ASN A 598 6.74 24.73 -7.09
C ASN A 598 7.32 26.11 -6.78
N ARG A 599 7.74 26.32 -5.53
CA ARG A 599 8.26 27.62 -5.05
C ARG A 599 9.52 28.10 -5.77
N ASN A 600 10.26 27.19 -6.41
CA ASN A 600 11.46 27.53 -7.17
C ASN A 600 11.18 27.76 -8.66
N ALA A 601 9.94 27.61 -9.14
CA ALA A 601 9.54 27.98 -10.51
C ALA A 601 9.44 29.51 -10.65
N ASP A 602 10.57 30.19 -10.47
CA ASP A 602 10.71 31.65 -10.52
C ASP A 602 10.12 32.27 -11.79
N ASN A 603 10.35 31.63 -12.92
CA ASN A 603 9.67 31.92 -14.18
C ASN A 603 9.51 30.65 -14.99
N VAL A 604 8.27 30.21 -15.21
CA VAL A 604 7.98 29.03 -16.04
C VAL A 604 8.53 29.24 -17.46
N ASP A 605 9.18 28.22 -18.00
CA ASP A 605 9.76 28.27 -19.34
C ASP A 605 8.67 28.52 -20.40
N SER A 606 8.86 29.57 -21.21
CA SER A 606 7.96 29.94 -22.31
C SER A 606 7.67 28.79 -23.28
N VAL A 607 8.58 27.83 -23.43
CA VAL A 607 8.36 26.63 -24.27
C VAL A 607 7.21 25.78 -23.73
N LEU A 608 6.91 25.84 -22.43
CA LEU A 608 5.84 25.08 -21.80
C LEU A 608 4.46 25.72 -22.00
N GLN A 609 4.38 26.98 -22.44
CA GLN A 609 3.11 27.69 -22.67
C GLN A 609 2.23 27.01 -23.73
N GLN A 610 2.82 26.25 -24.65
CA GLN A 610 2.09 25.51 -25.70
C GLN A 610 1.28 24.31 -25.17
N PHE A 611 1.45 23.95 -23.90
CA PHE A 611 0.79 22.79 -23.29
C PHE A 611 -0.49 23.22 -22.57
N ASP A 612 -1.53 23.53 -23.36
CA ASP A 612 -2.80 24.13 -22.93
C ASP A 612 -3.57 23.35 -21.84
N HIS A 613 -3.28 22.06 -21.66
CA HIS A 613 -3.91 21.24 -20.61
C HIS A 613 -3.16 21.25 -19.28
N LEU A 614 -2.08 22.01 -19.14
CA LEU A 614 -1.26 22.06 -17.93
C LEU A 614 -1.24 23.46 -17.33
N VAL A 615 -1.21 23.51 -16.00
CA VAL A 615 -0.89 24.73 -15.24
C VAL A 615 0.21 24.41 -14.24
N TYR A 616 1.13 25.36 -14.03
CA TYR A 616 2.31 25.19 -13.19
C TYR A 616 2.25 26.17 -12.00
N PRO A 617 1.60 25.79 -10.88
CA PRO A 617 1.47 26.67 -9.72
C PRO A 617 2.81 26.92 -9.05
N ALA A 618 3.13 28.19 -8.78
CA ALA A 618 4.29 28.57 -7.96
C ALA A 618 3.97 28.50 -6.45
N GLU A 619 2.69 28.66 -6.09
CA GLU A 619 2.20 28.66 -4.71
C GLU A 619 1.19 27.53 -4.49
N SER A 620 1.02 27.14 -3.23
CA SER A 620 0.07 26.10 -2.84
C SER A 620 -1.38 26.56 -3.03
N ILE A 621 -2.22 25.66 -3.53
CA ILE A 621 -3.64 25.91 -3.79
C ILE A 621 -4.49 24.99 -2.91
N GLN A 622 -5.31 25.57 -2.02
CA GLN A 622 -6.36 24.82 -1.32
C GLN A 622 -7.54 24.59 -2.27
N THR A 623 -7.85 23.34 -2.57
CA THR A 623 -9.00 22.96 -3.39
C THR A 623 -10.19 22.54 -2.53
N ARG A 624 -11.33 22.28 -3.17
CA ARG A 624 -12.50 21.63 -2.52
C ARG A 624 -12.32 20.12 -2.31
N GLY A 625 -11.17 19.58 -2.70
CA GLY A 625 -10.84 18.15 -2.69
C GLY A 625 -10.40 17.67 -4.06
N VAL A 626 -9.40 16.79 -4.07
CA VAL A 626 -8.87 16.15 -5.28
C VAL A 626 -9.47 14.75 -5.41
N ARG A 627 -10.00 14.44 -6.59
CA ARG A 627 -10.65 13.14 -6.88
C ARG A 627 -9.64 12.11 -7.35
N ALA A 628 -8.78 12.50 -8.28
CA ALA A 628 -7.69 11.69 -8.78
C ALA A 628 -6.44 12.54 -9.06
N PHE A 629 -5.29 11.92 -8.95
CA PHE A 629 -4.01 12.42 -9.45
C PHE A 629 -3.39 11.42 -10.41
N MET A 630 -2.49 11.89 -11.26
CA MET A 630 -1.56 11.04 -11.98
C MET A 630 -0.13 11.33 -11.55
N LEU A 631 0.73 10.32 -11.63
CA LEU A 631 2.15 10.41 -11.31
C LEU A 631 2.91 9.82 -12.48
N THR A 632 3.97 10.51 -12.93
CA THR A 632 4.89 9.97 -13.94
C THR A 632 6.33 9.96 -13.46
N SER A 633 7.08 8.91 -13.83
CA SER A 633 8.50 8.78 -13.51
C SER A 633 9.29 8.33 -14.73
N PHE A 634 10.48 8.88 -14.95
CA PHE A 634 11.31 8.58 -16.12
C PHE A 634 12.74 8.23 -15.69
N GLY A 635 13.08 6.96 -15.76
CA GLY A 635 14.42 6.43 -15.50
C GLY A 635 15.26 6.28 -16.77
N PHE A 636 16.58 6.26 -16.56
CA PHE A 636 17.54 5.89 -17.60
C PHE A 636 17.27 4.48 -18.11
N GLY A 637 17.58 4.23 -19.38
CA GLY A 637 17.29 2.95 -20.01
C GLY A 637 15.84 2.78 -20.41
N GLN A 638 15.16 3.89 -20.74
CA GLN A 638 13.76 3.91 -21.19
C GLN A 638 12.80 3.32 -20.16
N LYS A 639 12.96 3.68 -18.89
CA LYS A 639 12.08 3.24 -17.79
C LYS A 639 11.01 4.30 -17.55
N GLY A 640 9.95 4.33 -18.36
CA GLY A 640 8.78 5.17 -18.12
C GLY A 640 7.80 4.49 -17.18
N GLY A 641 7.38 5.15 -16.10
CA GLY A 641 6.36 4.67 -15.16
C GLY A 641 5.20 5.66 -15.03
N LEU A 642 3.98 5.15 -14.89
CA LEU A 642 2.77 5.94 -14.66
C LEU A 642 1.88 5.30 -13.61
N VAL A 643 1.31 6.12 -12.73
CA VAL A 643 0.29 5.71 -11.76
C VAL A 643 -0.89 6.67 -11.82
N VAL A 644 -2.11 6.13 -11.71
CA VAL A 644 -3.33 6.92 -11.45
C VAL A 644 -3.83 6.56 -10.06
N GLY A 645 -3.80 7.55 -9.15
CA GLY A 645 -4.33 7.43 -7.80
C GLY A 645 -5.72 8.04 -7.68
N VAL A 646 -6.65 7.34 -7.03
CA VAL A 646 -8.03 7.81 -6.79
C VAL A 646 -8.29 7.97 -5.29
N SER A 647 -9.09 8.98 -4.93
CA SER A 647 -9.46 9.28 -3.55
C SER A 647 -10.17 8.08 -2.89
N PRO A 648 -9.82 7.73 -1.63
CA PRO A 648 -10.40 6.57 -0.95
C PRO A 648 -11.91 6.70 -0.71
N ARG A 649 -12.46 7.92 -0.78
CA ARG A 649 -13.91 8.17 -0.68
C ARG A 649 -14.75 7.39 -1.72
N TYR A 650 -14.16 7.06 -2.87
CA TYR A 650 -14.85 6.29 -3.91
C TYR A 650 -14.95 4.80 -3.55
N LEU A 651 -13.96 4.26 -2.84
CA LEU A 651 -14.05 2.93 -2.25
C LEU A 651 -15.13 2.89 -1.16
N PHE A 652 -15.14 3.87 -0.25
CA PHE A 652 -16.16 3.90 0.81
C PHE A 652 -17.58 4.06 0.27
N ALA A 653 -17.75 4.77 -0.84
CA ALA A 653 -19.04 4.86 -1.54
C ALA A 653 -19.46 3.54 -2.21
N ALA A 654 -18.52 2.62 -2.45
CA ALA A 654 -18.77 1.30 -2.99
C ALA A 654 -19.20 0.27 -1.93
N VAL A 655 -19.03 0.59 -0.64
CA VAL A 655 -19.31 -0.32 0.48
C VAL A 655 -20.63 0.09 1.13
N ASP A 656 -21.42 -0.88 1.57
CA ASP A 656 -22.64 -0.60 2.33
C ASP A 656 -22.36 0.13 3.64
N ARG A 657 -23.37 0.88 4.10
CA ARG A 657 -23.24 1.74 5.27
C ARG A 657 -22.83 0.98 6.53
N THR A 658 -23.42 -0.18 6.80
CA THR A 658 -23.13 -0.96 8.01
C THR A 658 -21.69 -1.48 8.03
N PRO A 659 -21.17 -2.19 6.99
CA PRO A 659 -19.75 -2.53 6.92
C PRO A 659 -18.82 -1.31 6.95
N TYR A 660 -19.18 -0.21 6.31
CA TYR A 660 -18.39 1.03 6.36
C TYR A 660 -18.27 1.61 7.77
N GLU A 661 -19.36 1.68 8.54
CA GLU A 661 -19.31 2.17 9.92
C GLU A 661 -18.53 1.22 10.82
N ALA A 662 -18.64 -0.10 10.63
CA ALA A 662 -17.84 -1.08 11.34
C ALA A 662 -16.33 -0.91 11.04
N TYR A 663 -15.97 -0.75 9.77
CA TYR A 663 -14.63 -0.40 9.33
C TYR A 663 -14.15 0.90 9.99
N ARG A 664 -14.96 1.97 9.93
CA ARG A 664 -14.61 3.30 10.43
C ARG A 664 -14.29 3.27 11.92
N VAL A 665 -15.09 2.56 12.72
CA VAL A 665 -14.83 2.40 14.17
C VAL A 665 -13.50 1.69 14.41
N LYS A 666 -13.23 0.60 13.70
CA LYS A 666 -11.95 -0.12 13.80
C LYS A 666 -10.76 0.77 13.40
N ALA A 667 -10.86 1.45 12.26
CA ALA A 667 -9.81 2.30 11.72
C ALA A 667 -9.48 3.49 12.61
N LEU A 668 -10.49 4.18 13.16
CA LEU A 668 -10.28 5.28 14.10
C LEU A 668 -9.57 4.82 15.37
N ARG A 669 -10.02 3.71 15.97
CA ARG A 669 -9.37 3.11 17.15
C ARG A 669 -7.93 2.72 16.85
N ARG A 670 -7.68 2.13 15.68
CA ARG A 670 -6.34 1.73 15.25
C ARG A 670 -5.42 2.94 15.07
N CYS A 671 -5.89 4.03 14.45
CA CYS A 671 -5.13 5.28 14.35
C CYS A 671 -4.74 5.84 15.72
N GLU A 672 -5.65 5.82 16.70
CA GLU A 672 -5.35 6.26 18.07
C GLU A 672 -4.27 5.40 18.73
N MET A 673 -4.34 4.08 18.57
CA MET A 673 -3.32 3.16 19.07
C MET A 673 -1.96 3.38 18.39
N ALA A 674 -1.95 3.57 17.08
CA ALA A 674 -0.75 3.83 16.29
C ALA A 674 -0.07 5.14 16.70
N ASN A 675 -0.84 6.21 16.92
CA ASN A 675 -0.31 7.49 17.40
C ASN A 675 0.35 7.35 18.77
N ARG A 676 -0.26 6.60 19.69
CA ARG A 676 0.35 6.33 21.01
C ARG A 676 1.66 5.55 20.87
N ALA A 677 1.67 4.49 20.07
CA ALA A 677 2.86 3.68 19.83
C ALA A 677 3.98 4.49 19.13
N PHE A 678 3.63 5.42 18.24
CA PHE A 678 4.59 6.34 17.63
C PHE A 678 5.23 7.25 18.67
N ILE A 679 4.43 7.90 19.52
CA ILE A 679 4.92 8.79 20.58
C ILE A 679 5.79 8.01 21.57
N GLU A 680 5.34 6.83 21.99
CA GLU A 680 6.12 5.94 22.85
C GLU A 680 7.46 5.59 22.20
N GLY A 681 7.44 5.13 20.94
CA GLY A 681 8.65 4.79 20.19
C GLY A 681 9.63 5.96 19.99
N LEU A 682 9.15 7.21 19.87
CA LEU A 682 10.01 8.40 19.87
C LEU A 682 10.66 8.63 21.25
N ASN A 683 9.90 8.45 22.32
CA ASN A 683 10.35 8.67 23.69
C ASN A 683 11.35 7.60 24.16
N THR A 684 11.20 6.37 23.67
CA THR A 684 11.99 5.20 24.09
C THR A 684 13.02 4.74 23.06
N ASN A 685 13.08 5.39 21.89
CA ASN A 685 13.89 4.98 20.73
C ASN A 685 13.60 3.53 20.30
N SER A 686 12.33 3.18 20.15
CA SER A 686 11.87 1.81 19.84
C SER A 686 10.83 1.73 18.73
N LEU A 687 10.90 2.66 17.76
CA LEU A 687 10.07 2.62 16.54
C LEU A 687 10.37 1.38 15.68
N PHE A 688 11.62 0.96 15.66
CA PHE A 688 12.09 -0.27 15.05
C PHE A 688 12.31 -1.31 16.15
N GLN A 689 11.76 -2.50 15.95
CA GLN A 689 11.93 -3.65 16.84
C GLN A 689 12.19 -4.89 16.00
N ALA A 690 13.44 -5.36 15.99
CA ALA A 690 13.80 -6.59 15.29
C ALA A 690 13.12 -7.80 15.94
N LYS A 691 12.56 -8.68 15.11
CA LYS A 691 12.06 -9.98 15.53
C LYS A 691 13.22 -10.92 15.83
N ALA A 692 13.16 -11.57 16.99
CA ALA A 692 14.16 -12.56 17.41
C ALA A 692 13.94 -13.94 16.75
N SER A 693 12.71 -14.25 16.34
CA SER A 693 12.32 -15.52 15.74
C SER A 693 11.11 -15.32 14.82
N SER A 694 10.90 -16.27 13.90
CA SER A 694 9.64 -16.40 13.16
C SER A 694 8.45 -16.57 14.11
N ALA A 695 7.22 -16.37 13.59
CA ALA A 695 5.99 -16.62 14.34
C ALA A 695 5.71 -18.12 14.60
N TRP A 696 6.56 -19.02 14.10
CA TRP A 696 6.45 -20.47 14.23
C TRP A 696 7.70 -21.08 14.84
N ALA A 697 7.53 -22.25 15.47
CA ALA A 697 8.64 -23.08 15.92
C ALA A 697 9.33 -23.75 14.72
N ALA A 698 10.63 -24.05 14.84
CA ALA A 698 11.43 -24.58 13.73
C ALA A 698 10.88 -25.93 13.20
N GLU A 699 10.35 -26.78 14.09
CA GLU A 699 9.70 -28.05 13.76
C GLU A 699 8.38 -27.91 12.99
N ASP A 700 7.75 -26.73 13.05
CA ASP A 700 6.42 -26.46 12.49
C ASP A 700 6.47 -25.71 11.16
N GLU A 701 7.65 -25.25 10.75
CA GLU A 701 7.85 -24.43 9.55
C GLU A 701 7.22 -25.05 8.30
N MET A 702 7.51 -26.33 8.04
CA MET A 702 6.95 -27.03 6.89
C MET A 702 5.42 -27.13 6.96
N ARG A 703 4.86 -27.29 8.18
CA ARG A 703 3.41 -27.39 8.37
C ARG A 703 2.74 -26.06 8.10
N VAL A 704 3.32 -24.97 8.60
CA VAL A 704 2.86 -23.60 8.30
C VAL A 704 2.89 -23.36 6.79
N PHE A 705 3.99 -23.66 6.10
CA PHE A 705 4.11 -23.36 4.67
C PHE A 705 3.16 -24.18 3.78
N LEU A 706 2.80 -25.39 4.19
CA LEU A 706 1.98 -26.30 3.39
C LEU A 706 0.48 -26.19 3.71
N ASP A 707 0.09 -25.57 4.82
CA ASP A 707 -1.31 -25.35 5.20
C ASP A 707 -1.79 -23.93 4.81
N PRO A 708 -2.56 -23.77 3.73
CA PRO A 708 -3.01 -22.46 3.28
C PRO A 708 -3.96 -21.76 4.27
N TYR A 709 -4.51 -22.50 5.24
CA TYR A 709 -5.41 -21.98 6.27
C TYR A 709 -4.70 -21.70 7.60
N ALA A 710 -3.40 -21.98 7.71
CA ALA A 710 -2.62 -21.62 8.88
C ALA A 710 -2.71 -20.11 9.14
N ARG A 711 -3.08 -19.74 10.37
CA ARG A 711 -3.12 -18.36 10.87
C ARG A 711 -2.48 -18.30 12.24
N VAL A 712 -1.94 -17.12 12.61
CA VAL A 712 -1.43 -16.92 13.97
C VAL A 712 -2.57 -16.73 14.96
N ALA A 713 -2.41 -17.33 16.14
CA ALA A 713 -3.14 -17.01 17.35
C ALA A 713 -2.47 -15.82 18.06
N VAL A 714 -3.17 -15.28 19.06
CA VAL A 714 -2.67 -14.19 19.90
C VAL A 714 -2.70 -14.65 21.36
N ASP A 715 -1.56 -14.58 22.04
CA ASP A 715 -1.43 -14.79 23.48
C ASP A 715 -0.57 -13.68 24.09
N ASP A 716 -1.10 -13.02 25.12
CA ASP A 716 -0.49 -11.86 25.78
C ASP A 716 0.09 -10.79 24.82
N GLY A 717 -0.61 -10.53 23.71
CA GLY A 717 -0.20 -9.57 22.68
C GLY A 717 0.88 -10.06 21.70
N SER A 718 1.39 -11.28 21.87
CA SER A 718 2.33 -11.93 20.95
C SER A 718 1.61 -12.81 19.92
N TYR A 719 2.11 -12.82 18.69
CA TYR A 719 1.54 -13.59 17.58
C TYR A 719 2.36 -14.86 17.33
N TYR A 720 1.69 -16.02 17.30
CA TYR A 720 2.34 -17.31 17.08
C TYR A 720 1.42 -18.31 16.37
N PHE A 721 1.98 -19.30 15.66
CA PHE A 721 1.23 -20.43 15.13
C PHE A 721 1.04 -21.51 16.20
N ASP A 722 -0.21 -21.84 16.53
CA ASP A 722 -0.50 -22.97 17.42
C ASP A 722 -0.34 -24.29 16.66
N ALA A 723 0.62 -25.12 17.10
CA ALA A 723 0.90 -26.44 16.56
C ALA A 723 -0.34 -27.35 16.44
N LYS A 724 -1.38 -27.15 17.26
CA LYS A 724 -2.65 -27.89 17.24
C LYS A 724 -3.59 -27.44 16.12
N CYS A 725 -3.41 -26.22 15.63
CA CYS A 725 -4.19 -25.63 14.54
C CYS A 725 -3.53 -25.83 13.17
N LEU A 726 -2.33 -26.42 13.12
CA LEU A 726 -1.59 -26.72 11.89
C LEU A 726 -1.93 -28.14 11.42
N HIS A 727 -2.54 -28.27 10.24
CA HIS A 727 -3.12 -29.50 9.68
C HIS A 727 -4.27 -30.08 10.51
N PRO A 728 -5.52 -29.65 10.29
CA PRO A 728 -6.65 -30.37 10.84
C PRO A 728 -6.82 -31.72 10.12
N ASP A 729 -6.35 -32.81 10.73
CA ASP A 729 -6.67 -34.20 10.36
C ASP A 729 -8.15 -34.55 10.67
N SER A 730 -9.10 -33.65 10.49
CA SER A 730 -10.52 -33.94 10.72
C SER A 730 -11.40 -33.44 9.59
N GLU A 731 -12.28 -34.33 9.12
CA GLU A 731 -13.43 -34.01 8.28
C GLU A 731 -14.39 -32.99 8.95
N ASP A 732 -14.12 -32.60 10.21
CA ASP A 732 -14.98 -31.80 11.10
C ASP A 732 -14.44 -30.39 11.46
N SER A 733 -13.42 -29.85 10.79
CA SER A 733 -12.93 -28.50 11.11
C SER A 733 -12.75 -27.58 9.90
N ILE A 734 -13.88 -27.14 9.36
CA ILE A 734 -13.98 -25.77 8.87
C ILE A 734 -14.05 -24.89 10.12
N SER A 735 -12.90 -24.56 10.72
CA SER A 735 -12.87 -23.58 11.81
C SER A 735 -13.38 -22.24 11.27
N GLU A 736 -14.23 -21.56 12.03
CA GLU A 736 -14.96 -20.33 11.70
C GLU A 736 -14.10 -19.08 11.38
N THR A 737 -12.80 -19.24 11.10
CA THR A 737 -11.88 -18.14 10.73
C THR A 737 -11.33 -18.25 9.31
N SER A 738 -11.78 -19.22 8.49
CA SER A 738 -11.19 -19.54 7.20
C SER A 738 -12.14 -19.44 6.00
N SER A 739 -12.66 -18.24 5.72
CA SER A 739 -13.02 -17.84 4.34
C SER A 739 -13.03 -16.32 4.20
N GLY A 740 -11.88 -15.67 4.32
CA GLY A 740 -11.74 -14.26 3.98
C GLY A 740 -11.88 -14.05 2.46
N VAL A 741 -13.10 -13.88 1.96
CA VAL A 741 -13.45 -13.39 0.60
C VAL A 741 -14.62 -12.39 0.71
N LEU A 742 -14.42 -11.28 1.43
CA LEU A 742 -15.26 -10.09 1.33
C LEU A 742 -15.36 -9.60 -0.12
N THR A 743 -16.40 -10.04 -0.81
CA THR A 743 -16.87 -9.30 -1.97
C THR A 743 -17.40 -7.94 -1.48
N ALA A 744 -17.77 -7.02 -2.38
CA ALA A 744 -18.51 -5.79 -1.99
C ALA A 744 -19.82 -6.08 -1.21
N VAL A 745 -20.13 -7.37 -1.02
CA VAL A 745 -21.10 -7.91 -0.08
C VAL A 745 -20.41 -9.09 0.64
N GLU A 746 -19.90 -8.89 1.86
CA GLU A 746 -19.91 -9.96 2.86
C GLU A 746 -20.25 -9.34 4.22
N THR A 747 -21.41 -9.76 4.66
CA THR A 747 -21.79 -9.97 6.06
C THR A 747 -20.69 -10.62 6.90
N PRO A 748 -20.71 -10.42 8.23
CA PRO A 748 -19.83 -11.13 9.15
C PRO A 748 -19.98 -12.65 8.97
N SER A 749 -18.84 -13.34 8.89
CA SER A 749 -18.65 -14.79 9.10
C SER A 749 -19.88 -15.65 8.81
N THR A 750 -19.93 -16.28 7.63
CA THR A 750 -20.82 -17.41 7.33
C THR A 750 -20.68 -18.46 8.43
N PRO A 751 -21.68 -18.72 9.30
CA PRO A 751 -21.83 -20.05 9.85
C PRO A 751 -22.13 -20.90 8.62
N THR A 752 -21.39 -21.99 8.44
CA THR A 752 -21.69 -22.95 7.39
C THR A 752 -23.20 -23.20 7.38
N SER A 753 -23.81 -23.41 6.21
CA SER A 753 -25.22 -23.79 6.12
C SER A 753 -25.52 -25.07 6.90
N GLU A 754 -24.50 -25.79 7.40
CA GLU A 754 -24.60 -27.01 8.21
C GLU A 754 -25.33 -26.79 9.55
N PRO A 755 -24.92 -25.90 10.48
CA PRO A 755 -25.67 -25.65 11.71
C PRO A 755 -27.11 -25.17 11.48
N LEU A 756 -27.37 -24.36 10.45
CA LEU A 756 -28.74 -23.93 10.09
C LEU A 756 -29.57 -25.08 9.50
N MET A 757 -29.01 -25.87 8.58
CA MET A 757 -29.68 -27.05 7.99
C MET A 757 -29.88 -28.16 9.02
N ASP A 758 -28.95 -28.36 9.96
CA ASP A 758 -29.05 -29.36 11.02
C ASP A 758 -30.06 -28.95 12.10
N ALA A 759 -30.12 -27.66 12.45
CA ALA A 759 -31.19 -27.10 13.26
C ALA A 759 -32.56 -27.23 12.56
N CYS A 760 -32.61 -26.99 11.25
CA CYS A 760 -33.80 -27.16 10.41
C CYS A 760 -34.25 -28.62 10.35
N GLN A 761 -33.33 -29.56 10.11
CA GLN A 761 -33.64 -30.98 10.05
C GLN A 761 -34.19 -31.47 11.39
N LYS A 762 -33.57 -31.09 12.51
CA LYS A 762 -34.08 -31.39 13.86
C LYS A 762 -35.47 -30.79 14.11
N TRP A 763 -35.74 -29.59 13.62
CA TRP A 763 -37.03 -28.93 13.81
C TRP A 763 -38.12 -29.53 12.92
N VAL A 764 -37.81 -29.84 11.66
CA VAL A 764 -38.71 -30.54 10.73
C VAL A 764 -39.02 -31.94 11.24
N GLU A 765 -38.01 -32.70 11.70
CA GLU A 765 -38.19 -34.01 12.33
C GLU A 765 -39.07 -33.95 13.58
N ALA A 766 -38.98 -32.86 14.37
CA ALA A 766 -39.81 -32.65 15.55
C ALA A 766 -41.23 -32.13 15.25
N ALA A 767 -41.42 -31.40 14.14
CA ALA A 767 -42.69 -30.74 13.79
C ALA A 767 -43.60 -31.58 12.87
N VAL A 768 -43.07 -32.60 12.18
CA VAL A 768 -43.84 -33.45 11.27
C VAL A 768 -44.48 -34.60 12.06
N SER A 769 -45.80 -34.52 12.27
CA SER A 769 -46.60 -35.66 12.73
C SER A 769 -46.77 -36.69 11.60
N THR A 770 -46.67 -37.98 11.92
CA THR A 770 -46.79 -39.09 10.97
C THR A 770 -48.24 -39.38 10.53
N ASP A 771 -49.20 -38.56 10.94
CA ASP A 771 -50.64 -38.69 10.67
C ASP A 771 -51.11 -37.96 9.40
N GLY A 772 -50.22 -37.22 8.72
CA GLY A 772 -50.50 -36.58 7.42
C GLY A 772 -51.37 -35.32 7.49
N THR A 773 -51.59 -34.76 8.68
CA THR A 773 -52.43 -33.55 8.90
C THR A 773 -51.63 -32.23 8.91
N THR A 774 -50.30 -32.33 8.89
CA THR A 774 -49.39 -31.19 8.99
C THR A 774 -48.69 -30.90 7.65
N SER A 775 -48.79 -29.67 7.18
CA SER A 775 -48.13 -29.12 5.99
C SER A 775 -46.93 -28.27 6.40
N VAL A 776 -45.83 -28.38 5.66
CA VAL A 776 -44.59 -27.66 5.96
C VAL A 776 -44.25 -26.72 4.81
N GLY A 777 -43.91 -25.47 5.16
CA GLY A 777 -43.32 -24.49 4.27
C GLY A 777 -41.92 -24.14 4.76
N VAL A 778 -40.97 -24.13 3.83
CA VAL A 778 -39.59 -23.70 4.10
C VAL A 778 -39.26 -22.57 3.15
N ASP A 779 -38.64 -21.54 3.68
CA ASP A 779 -38.17 -20.41 2.88
C ASP A 779 -36.81 -19.90 3.36
N ILE A 780 -35.99 -19.51 2.41
CA ILE A 780 -34.63 -19.01 2.62
C ILE A 780 -34.49 -17.75 1.78
N GLU A 781 -34.11 -16.67 2.44
CA GLU A 781 -34.00 -15.34 1.87
C GLU A 781 -32.60 -14.80 2.09
N SER A 782 -32.07 -14.15 1.06
CA SER A 782 -30.83 -13.40 1.24
C SER A 782 -31.14 -12.09 1.96
N VAL A 783 -30.39 -11.79 3.01
CA VAL A 783 -30.47 -10.50 3.72
C VAL A 783 -30.26 -9.33 2.74
N THR A 784 -29.39 -9.53 1.74
CA THR A 784 -29.04 -8.52 0.74
C THR A 784 -30.13 -8.29 -0.31
N ALA A 785 -31.07 -9.23 -0.46
CA ALA A 785 -32.22 -9.08 -1.34
C ALA A 785 -33.27 -8.11 -0.75
N ILE A 786 -33.23 -7.88 0.57
CA ILE A 786 -34.15 -6.98 1.26
C ILE A 786 -33.49 -5.60 1.42
N ASN A 787 -33.83 -4.69 0.50
CA ASN A 787 -33.40 -3.31 0.60
C ASN A 787 -34.20 -2.57 1.70
N VAL A 788 -33.60 -2.44 2.87
CA VAL A 788 -34.19 -1.74 4.04
C VAL A 788 -34.35 -0.23 3.87
N GLU A 789 -33.74 0.37 2.83
CA GLU A 789 -33.93 1.78 2.49
C GLU A 789 -35.10 2.01 1.52
N ASN A 790 -35.74 0.92 1.05
CA ASN A 790 -36.90 1.01 0.15
C ASN A 790 -38.21 1.03 0.95
N ASP A 791 -38.64 2.23 1.36
CA ASP A 791 -39.87 2.45 2.13
C ASP A 791 -41.11 1.87 1.45
N VAL A 792 -41.18 1.90 0.10
CA VAL A 792 -42.31 1.35 -0.66
C VAL A 792 -42.43 -0.16 -0.50
N PHE A 793 -41.30 -0.88 -0.49
CA PHE A 793 -41.31 -2.33 -0.26
C PHE A 793 -41.69 -2.65 1.18
N LEU A 794 -41.17 -1.90 2.15
CA LEU A 794 -41.43 -2.12 3.57
C LEU A 794 -42.91 -1.85 3.93
N GLU A 795 -43.46 -0.72 3.50
CA GLU A 795 -44.87 -0.35 3.75
C GLU A 795 -45.87 -1.33 3.12
N ARG A 796 -45.51 -1.91 1.97
CA ARG A 796 -46.38 -2.83 1.24
C ARG A 796 -46.45 -4.22 1.87
N ASN A 797 -45.39 -4.66 2.54
CA ASN A 797 -45.19 -6.06 2.91
C ASN A 797 -45.12 -6.32 4.43
N TYR A 798 -44.85 -5.29 5.23
CA TYR A 798 -44.73 -5.39 6.68
C TYR A 798 -45.77 -4.52 7.38
N THR A 799 -46.29 -5.02 8.50
CA THR A 799 -47.15 -4.22 9.38
C THR A 799 -46.34 -3.15 10.10
N GLU A 800 -47.01 -2.18 10.72
CA GLU A 800 -46.35 -1.15 11.54
C GLU A 800 -45.59 -1.78 12.72
N ALA A 801 -46.20 -2.75 13.40
CA ALA A 801 -45.57 -3.47 14.51
C ALA A 801 -44.32 -4.26 14.10
N GLU A 802 -44.32 -4.90 12.92
CA GLU A 802 -43.15 -5.59 12.39
C GLU A 802 -42.02 -4.61 12.06
N ARG A 803 -42.36 -3.46 11.45
CA ARG A 803 -41.37 -2.42 11.13
C ARG A 803 -40.74 -1.85 12.40
N GLU A 804 -41.54 -1.52 13.41
CA GLU A 804 -41.04 -1.04 14.70
C GLU A 804 -40.08 -2.04 15.35
N TYR A 805 -40.44 -3.33 15.38
CA TYR A 805 -39.56 -4.37 15.90
C TYR A 805 -38.25 -4.45 15.10
N CYS A 806 -38.34 -4.50 13.77
CA CYS A 806 -37.16 -4.68 12.92
C CYS A 806 -36.21 -3.48 13.00
N HIS A 807 -36.74 -2.25 13.04
CA HIS A 807 -35.92 -1.06 13.21
C HIS A 807 -35.27 -0.96 14.59
N ALA A 808 -35.89 -1.52 15.63
CA ALA A 808 -35.32 -1.57 16.97
C ALA A 808 -34.27 -2.68 17.17
N ALA A 809 -34.10 -3.58 16.20
CA ALA A 809 -33.14 -4.67 16.28
C ALA A 809 -31.69 -4.17 16.10
N PRO A 810 -30.68 -4.85 16.70
CA PRO A 810 -29.26 -4.54 16.47
C PRO A 810 -28.85 -4.61 15.00
N ASP A 811 -29.50 -5.49 14.24
CA ASP A 811 -29.36 -5.60 12.79
C ASP A 811 -30.74 -5.59 12.11
N PRO A 812 -31.20 -4.42 11.62
CA PRO A 812 -32.50 -4.31 10.98
C PRO A 812 -32.63 -5.15 9.72
N ALA A 813 -31.57 -5.27 8.90
CA ALA A 813 -31.62 -6.02 7.65
C ALA A 813 -31.88 -7.51 7.88
N HIS A 814 -31.18 -8.11 8.85
CA HIS A 814 -31.42 -9.50 9.24
C HIS A 814 -32.79 -9.70 9.87
N SER A 815 -33.24 -8.73 10.68
CA SER A 815 -34.55 -8.80 11.32
C SER A 815 -35.70 -8.72 10.29
N PHE A 816 -35.56 -7.87 9.26
CA PHE A 816 -36.48 -7.79 8.13
C PHE A 816 -36.45 -9.07 7.28
N ALA A 817 -35.27 -9.53 6.87
CA ALA A 817 -35.12 -10.76 6.09
C ALA A 817 -35.66 -11.99 6.83
N GLY A 818 -35.43 -12.09 8.14
CA GLY A 818 -36.00 -13.14 9.00
C GLY A 818 -37.51 -13.20 8.95
N ARG A 819 -38.17 -12.04 9.03
CA ARG A 819 -39.64 -11.96 8.93
C ARG A 819 -40.15 -12.17 7.52
N TRP A 820 -39.41 -11.74 6.51
CA TRP A 820 -39.74 -12.01 5.13
C TRP A 820 -39.78 -13.52 4.85
N ALA A 821 -38.70 -14.21 5.23
CA ALA A 821 -38.63 -15.67 5.13
C ALA A 821 -39.77 -16.34 5.91
N ALA A 822 -40.10 -15.83 7.10
CA ALA A 822 -41.22 -16.35 7.89
C ALA A 822 -42.57 -16.19 7.18
N LYS A 823 -42.83 -15.04 6.54
CA LYS A 823 -44.07 -14.80 5.79
C LYS A 823 -44.18 -15.74 4.59
N GLU A 824 -43.11 -15.90 3.82
CA GLU A 824 -43.06 -16.81 2.67
C GLU A 824 -43.19 -18.28 3.09
N ALA A 825 -42.53 -18.68 4.18
CA ALA A 825 -42.65 -20.02 4.75
C ALA A 825 -44.10 -20.32 5.18
N VAL A 826 -44.75 -19.39 5.89
CA VAL A 826 -46.17 -19.51 6.28
C VAL A 826 -47.09 -19.55 5.06
N PHE A 827 -46.83 -18.71 4.06
CA PHE A 827 -47.61 -18.72 2.82
C PHE A 827 -47.55 -20.08 2.13
N LYS A 828 -46.34 -20.67 2.03
CA LYS A 828 -46.11 -22.00 1.46
C LYS A 828 -46.77 -23.11 2.28
N SER A 829 -46.70 -23.04 3.61
CA SER A 829 -47.29 -24.06 4.49
C SER A 829 -48.83 -24.09 4.43
N LEU A 830 -49.48 -22.94 4.18
CA LEU A 830 -50.94 -22.84 4.03
C LEU A 830 -51.47 -23.46 2.72
N GLN A 831 -50.62 -23.69 1.72
CA GLN A 831 -50.97 -24.24 0.40
C GLN A 831 -52.13 -23.49 -0.28
N VAL A 832 -52.21 -22.18 -0.11
CA VAL A 832 -53.27 -21.33 -0.70
C VAL A 832 -52.86 -20.83 -2.09
N PRO A 833 -53.82 -20.59 -3.01
CA PRO A 833 -53.50 -20.12 -4.36
C PRO A 833 -52.75 -18.79 -4.35
N SER A 834 -51.66 -18.68 -5.12
CA SER A 834 -50.91 -17.43 -5.29
C SER A 834 -51.72 -16.39 -6.07
N LYS A 835 -51.62 -15.12 -5.64
CA LYS A 835 -52.16 -13.95 -6.35
C LYS A 835 -51.15 -13.31 -7.32
N GLY A 836 -50.05 -14.01 -7.62
CA GLY A 836 -48.95 -13.54 -8.45
C GLY A 836 -47.74 -13.05 -7.64
N ALA A 837 -46.57 -13.05 -8.26
CA ALA A 837 -45.25 -12.80 -7.65
C ALA A 837 -45.05 -11.40 -7.01
N GLY A 838 -46.05 -10.51 -7.11
CA GLY A 838 -45.99 -9.16 -6.54
C GLY A 838 -47.06 -8.88 -5.50
N ALA A 839 -47.89 -9.85 -5.09
CA ALA A 839 -48.94 -9.62 -4.11
C ALA A 839 -48.34 -9.27 -2.72
N PRO A 840 -48.92 -8.32 -1.97
CA PRO A 840 -48.42 -7.96 -0.65
C PRO A 840 -48.59 -9.12 0.34
N LEU A 841 -47.59 -9.36 1.19
CA LEU A 841 -47.63 -10.37 2.26
C LEU A 841 -47.92 -9.77 3.65
N ASN A 842 -48.48 -8.56 3.72
CA ASN A 842 -48.86 -7.93 4.98
C ASN A 842 -50.08 -8.60 5.66
N ASP A 843 -50.84 -9.43 4.93
CA ASP A 843 -51.91 -10.28 5.48
C ASP A 843 -51.36 -11.42 6.39
N ILE A 844 -50.07 -11.71 6.32
CA ILE A 844 -49.36 -12.63 7.24
C ILE A 844 -48.48 -11.78 8.14
N GLU A 845 -48.81 -11.68 9.42
CA GLU A 845 -48.06 -10.87 10.39
C GLU A 845 -47.26 -11.76 11.35
N ILE A 846 -45.98 -11.42 11.55
CA ILE A 846 -45.02 -12.15 12.37
C ILE A 846 -44.61 -11.31 13.58
N LEU A 847 -45.24 -11.58 14.72
CA LEU A 847 -44.98 -10.91 15.99
C LEU A 847 -44.03 -11.74 16.85
N SER A 848 -43.47 -11.14 17.90
CA SER A 848 -42.61 -11.84 18.87
C SER A 848 -43.19 -11.72 20.27
N ASP A 849 -43.37 -12.84 20.96
CA ASP A 849 -43.75 -12.91 22.38
C ASP A 849 -42.65 -13.64 23.15
N GLY A 850 -41.96 -12.94 24.06
CA GLY A 850 -40.84 -13.50 24.83
C GLY A 850 -39.68 -14.07 23.99
N GLY A 851 -39.50 -13.60 22.75
CA GLY A 851 -38.50 -14.12 21.80
C GLY A 851 -38.99 -15.27 20.92
N ILE A 852 -40.23 -15.73 21.10
CA ILE A 852 -40.86 -16.76 20.27
C ILE A 852 -41.68 -16.09 19.16
N PRO A 853 -41.45 -16.41 17.87
CA PRO A 853 -42.22 -15.84 16.79
C PRO A 853 -43.64 -16.44 16.75
N THR A 854 -44.65 -15.59 16.60
CA THR A 854 -46.07 -15.96 16.52
C THR A 854 -46.70 -15.43 15.22
N VAL A 855 -47.57 -16.24 14.61
CA VAL A 855 -48.19 -15.92 13.31
C VAL A 855 -49.61 -15.42 13.53
N HIS A 856 -49.91 -14.24 13.00
CA HIS A 856 -51.25 -13.65 13.00
C HIS A 856 -51.70 -13.47 11.56
N LEU A 857 -52.79 -14.15 11.18
CA LEU A 857 -53.34 -14.07 9.83
C LEU A 857 -54.47 -13.04 9.78
N HIS A 858 -54.43 -12.20 8.77
CA HIS A 858 -55.42 -11.15 8.52
C HIS A 858 -56.05 -11.31 7.13
N GLY A 859 -57.01 -10.42 6.82
CA GLY A 859 -57.51 -10.24 5.46
C GLY A 859 -58.08 -11.51 4.81
N GLU A 860 -57.70 -11.74 3.56
CA GLU A 860 -58.17 -12.89 2.79
C GLU A 860 -57.43 -14.19 3.12
N ILE A 861 -56.17 -14.09 3.55
CA ILE A 861 -55.38 -15.27 3.96
C ILE A 861 -56.01 -15.93 5.18
N LYS A 862 -56.51 -15.13 6.15
CA LYS A 862 -57.27 -15.65 7.29
C LYS A 862 -58.51 -16.44 6.87
N LYS A 863 -59.32 -15.89 5.94
CA LYS A 863 -60.54 -16.55 5.46
C LYS A 863 -60.23 -17.89 4.80
N LEU A 864 -59.20 -17.93 3.94
CA LEU A 864 -58.77 -19.16 3.28
C LEU A 864 -58.21 -20.19 4.27
N ALA A 865 -57.52 -19.73 5.32
CA ALA A 865 -57.04 -20.60 6.38
C ALA A 865 -58.18 -21.20 7.22
N GLU A 866 -59.21 -20.40 7.54
CA GLU A 866 -60.43 -20.86 8.23
C GLU A 866 -61.23 -21.86 7.39
N GLU A 867 -61.37 -21.64 6.07
CA GLU A 867 -62.01 -22.58 5.12
C GLU A 867 -61.30 -23.93 5.09
N LYS A 868 -59.97 -23.94 5.26
CA LYS A 868 -59.15 -25.15 5.35
C LYS A 868 -59.11 -25.78 6.74
N GLN A 869 -59.89 -25.27 7.71
CA GLN A 869 -59.90 -25.73 9.10
C GLN A 869 -58.50 -25.66 9.73
N LEU A 870 -57.82 -24.52 9.58
CA LEU A 870 -56.54 -24.28 10.24
C LEU A 870 -56.69 -24.41 11.77
N ALA A 871 -55.95 -25.35 12.35
CA ALA A 871 -55.89 -25.52 13.81
C ALA A 871 -54.73 -24.73 14.41
N LYS A 872 -53.54 -24.82 13.80
CA LYS A 872 -52.31 -24.23 14.35
C LYS A 872 -51.30 -23.90 13.25
N VAL A 873 -50.61 -22.76 13.40
CA VAL A 873 -49.39 -22.43 12.65
C VAL A 873 -48.26 -22.21 13.65
N GLN A 874 -47.15 -22.90 13.44
CA GLN A 874 -45.90 -22.66 14.16
C GLN A 874 -44.85 -22.23 13.16
N VAL A 875 -44.05 -21.24 13.52
CA VAL A 875 -42.93 -20.79 12.71
C VAL A 875 -41.67 -20.75 13.56
N SER A 876 -40.55 -21.11 12.97
CA SER A 876 -39.22 -20.89 13.54
C SER A 876 -38.44 -20.03 12.55
N ILE A 877 -37.65 -19.10 13.09
CA ILE A 877 -36.85 -18.15 12.31
C ILE A 877 -35.42 -18.27 12.79
N SER A 878 -34.50 -18.40 11.86
CA SER A 878 -33.08 -18.41 12.12
C SER A 878 -32.40 -17.61 11.02
N HIS A 879 -31.54 -16.66 11.40
CA HIS A 879 -30.76 -15.89 10.45
C HIS A 879 -29.29 -15.93 10.86
N SER A 880 -28.39 -16.13 9.90
CA SER A 880 -26.95 -16.12 10.15
C SER A 880 -26.18 -15.86 8.85
N GLY A 881 -25.15 -15.02 8.89
CA GLY A 881 -24.47 -14.57 7.67
C GLY A 881 -25.45 -13.90 6.71
N GLU A 882 -25.34 -14.18 5.41
CA GLU A 882 -26.22 -13.57 4.38
C GLU A 882 -27.62 -14.16 4.28
N LEU A 883 -27.98 -15.14 5.11
CA LEU A 883 -29.21 -15.90 4.95
C LEU A 883 -30.12 -15.76 6.16
N ALA A 884 -31.39 -15.50 5.86
CA ALA A 884 -32.51 -15.68 6.76
C ALA A 884 -33.29 -16.90 6.30
N MET A 885 -33.62 -17.80 7.22
CA MET A 885 -34.43 -18.97 6.94
C MET A 885 -35.59 -19.03 7.91
N ALA A 886 -36.73 -19.50 7.42
CA ALA A 886 -37.85 -19.85 8.25
C ALA A 886 -38.47 -21.19 7.85
N VAL A 887 -38.96 -21.91 8.86
CA VAL A 887 -39.74 -23.12 8.70
C VAL A 887 -41.08 -22.89 9.36
N ALA A 888 -42.16 -23.06 8.59
CA ALA A 888 -43.52 -22.99 9.09
C ALA A 888 -44.18 -24.37 9.00
N ALA A 889 -44.74 -24.84 10.12
CA ALA A 889 -45.56 -26.04 10.19
C ALA A 889 -47.01 -25.63 10.44
N THR A 890 -47.92 -26.15 9.63
CA THR A 890 -49.34 -25.81 9.65
C THR A 890 -50.17 -27.07 9.77
N THR A 891 -50.95 -27.19 10.86
CA THR A 891 -51.81 -28.34 11.13
C THR A 891 -53.25 -28.00 10.78
N PHE A 892 -53.89 -28.87 9.98
CA PHE A 892 -55.29 -28.74 9.57
C PHE A 892 -56.15 -29.80 10.27
N GLY A 893 -57.27 -29.38 10.87
CA GLY A 893 -58.19 -30.28 11.57
C GLY A 893 -59.13 -29.53 12.52
N PRO A 894 -60.15 -30.21 13.08
CA PRO A 894 -60.99 -29.62 14.11
C PRO A 894 -60.14 -29.26 15.32
N ALA A 895 -60.15 -27.99 15.72
CA ALA A 895 -59.39 -27.50 16.87
C ALA A 895 -59.63 -28.40 18.10
N GLU A 896 -58.56 -29.00 18.63
CA GLU A 896 -58.62 -29.67 19.93
C GLU A 896 -59.06 -28.63 20.97
N LYS A 897 -60.14 -28.93 21.70
CA LYS A 897 -60.53 -28.13 22.87
C LYS A 897 -59.55 -28.46 23.99
N GLU A 898 -58.69 -27.48 24.28
CA GLU A 898 -57.78 -27.28 25.44
C GLU A 898 -57.35 -28.51 26.25
#